data_AF-A0A956FCC0-F1
#
_entry.id   AF-A0A956FCC0-F1
#
_cell.length_a   1.000
_cell.length_b   1.000
_cell.length_c   1.000
_cell.angle_alpha   90.00
_cell.angle_beta   90.00
_cell.angle_gamma   90.00
#
_symmetry.space_group_name_H-M   'P 1'
#
loop_
_entity.id
_entity.type
_entity.pdbx_description
1 polymer ?
#
loop_
_entity_poly.entity_id
_entity_poly.type
_entity_poly.pdbx_seq_one_letter_code
_entity_poly.pdbx_strand_id
1 'polypeptide(L)'
;MAALGVATVVTTLGLLEGSAEAVPAYVRSTVSAPWGSTANEQAMDLVFGAGGWDDLRYETVDPMLLLSPVYTFIYMEGSDTNALELQAFLVANQPALEAWVNAGGTLFLNAAPNEGGVQAWGFGGITLNYPDFPLDPGNAVDPGHPIWNGPFLPTALMFTGGSYAHASVSGPGLIPHIIDTDGGNPNLGELDWGSGRIMFGGLTTSNFWSPAPESLNLRANVIAYLAAGDGDGDGFDDFADNCPADFNPGQEDLDMDGIGDVCDVCPDDPGNDPDGDLVCTGMDICPFDPDPMQLDGDMDGAGDACDVCPAVSDPMQLDGDADGVGDACDNCIATINPGQGDADIDGVGDACDNCVSTSNPGQVDGDMDGAGDVCDVCPADPLDDDDADGVCYAMDNCPVDANPTQDDLDMDGRGDVCDECPDDPGNDDDGDDICAAMDNCPMTFNPTQLDQDMDGVGAVCDVCPLDADDDLDMDGLCSNVDNCRLLDNPMQEDADGDGVGDLCDACPGENDTFADPDGDGACTLEDNCPGTSNPRQLDDDRDGAGNECDPCPADPDDDADGDGVCGDVDNCPDDANASQADEDGDGIGDACDMDGGSTSGGDESTGGLDDSTGDESGNGDDTTGSDPTLPNDEAEGSGGDTDNGDTDGSGQTPTGDGCSCRSEPSGGAPWWLLLLAGPVRRRRRAA
;
A
#
# COMPACT_ATOMS: atom_id res chain seq x y z
N MET A 1 110.79 19.44 -1.13
CA MET A 1 109.85 18.31 -0.98
C MET A 1 108.78 18.74 0.00
N ALA A 2 107.48 18.52 -0.18
CA ALA A 2 106.65 18.45 -1.39
C ALA A 2 105.18 18.53 -0.89
N ALA A 3 104.25 18.97 -1.74
CA ALA A 3 102.82 19.14 -1.42
C ALA A 3 102.47 20.19 -0.32
N LEU A 4 101.31 20.82 -0.34
CA LEU A 4 100.53 21.42 -1.44
C LEU A 4 99.56 22.40 -0.76
N GLY A 5 99.41 23.62 -1.27
CA GLY A 5 98.62 24.65 -0.58
C GLY A 5 97.12 24.38 -0.70
N VAL A 6 96.39 24.42 0.42
CA VAL A 6 94.93 24.55 0.42
C VAL A 6 94.60 25.99 0.00
N ALA A 7 94.43 26.19 -1.30
CA ALA A 7 93.88 27.42 -1.85
C ALA A 7 92.37 27.23 -2.00
N THR A 8 91.59 27.95 -1.19
CA THR A 8 90.13 27.98 -1.28
C THR A 8 89.73 28.67 -2.59
N VAL A 9 89.57 27.90 -3.66
CA VAL A 9 88.95 28.37 -4.89
C VAL A 9 87.45 28.21 -4.73
N VAL A 10 86.76 29.32 -4.50
CA VAL A 10 85.31 29.40 -4.68
C VAL A 10 85.05 29.34 -6.18
N THR A 11 84.95 28.14 -6.74
CA THR A 11 84.20 27.95 -7.97
C THR A 11 82.74 28.12 -7.62
N THR A 12 82.19 29.30 -7.95
CA THR A 12 80.76 29.41 -8.23
C THR A 12 80.44 28.42 -9.34
N LEU A 13 79.97 27.23 -8.98
CA LEU A 13 79.02 26.54 -9.85
C LEU A 13 77.86 27.52 -9.96
N GLY A 14 77.73 28.15 -11.14
CA GLY A 14 76.40 28.55 -11.54
C GLY A 14 75.56 27.29 -11.54
N LEU A 15 74.34 27.38 -10.99
CA LEU A 15 73.29 26.49 -11.42
C LEU A 15 73.18 26.74 -12.93
N LEU A 16 73.71 25.83 -13.74
CA LEU A 16 73.22 25.67 -15.09
C LEU A 16 71.80 25.17 -14.90
N GLU A 17 70.88 26.10 -15.11
CA GLU A 17 69.58 25.89 -15.72
C GLU A 17 69.06 24.46 -15.52
N GLY A 18 68.19 24.29 -14.51
CA GLY A 18 67.24 23.18 -14.59
C GLY A 18 66.56 23.28 -15.95
N SER A 19 66.49 22.17 -16.66
CA SER A 19 65.84 22.07 -17.96
C SER A 19 64.48 22.73 -17.85
N ALA A 20 64.33 23.90 -18.49
CA ALA A 20 63.02 24.46 -18.71
C ALA A 20 62.28 23.43 -19.55
N GLU A 21 61.28 22.80 -18.95
CA GLU A 21 60.40 21.85 -19.60
C GLU A 21 59.89 22.49 -20.89
N ALA A 22 60.11 21.82 -22.02
CA ALA A 22 59.89 22.43 -23.32
C ALA A 22 58.39 22.68 -23.50
N VAL A 23 58.03 23.94 -23.74
CA VAL A 23 56.62 24.35 -23.74
C VAL A 23 56.03 24.09 -25.14
N PRO A 24 54.81 23.54 -25.26
CA PRO A 24 54.08 23.48 -26.52
C PRO A 24 53.57 24.88 -26.93
N ALA A 25 53.69 25.27 -28.21
CA ALA A 25 53.16 26.54 -28.71
C ALA A 25 52.00 26.38 -29.70
N TYR A 26 51.01 27.27 -29.62
CA TYR A 26 49.99 27.45 -30.67
C TYR A 26 50.03 28.88 -31.22
N VAL A 27 50.25 29.03 -32.52
CA VAL A 27 50.48 30.31 -33.21
C VAL A 27 49.40 30.58 -34.25
N ARG A 28 48.74 31.74 -34.16
CA ARG A 28 47.73 32.21 -35.14
C ARG A 28 47.78 33.74 -35.34
N SER A 29 46.95 34.29 -36.22
CA SER A 29 46.86 35.74 -36.44
C SER A 29 46.05 36.43 -35.33
N THR A 30 46.23 37.75 -35.18
CA THR A 30 45.33 38.62 -34.40
C THR A 30 44.08 39.06 -35.16
N VAL A 31 44.01 38.79 -36.48
CA VAL A 31 42.88 39.21 -37.35
C VAL A 31 41.54 38.61 -36.91
N SER A 32 41.52 37.30 -36.64
CA SER A 32 40.32 36.56 -36.23
C SER A 32 40.70 35.21 -35.63
N ALA A 33 39.80 34.62 -34.83
CA ALA A 33 39.90 33.20 -34.51
C ALA A 33 39.63 32.36 -35.78
N PRO A 34 40.47 31.36 -36.11
CA PRO A 34 40.28 30.43 -37.22
C PRO A 34 38.83 29.91 -37.32
N TRP A 35 38.17 30.23 -38.43
CA TRP A 35 36.74 29.93 -38.69
C TRP A 35 35.76 30.36 -37.58
N GLY A 36 36.13 31.37 -36.78
CA GLY A 36 35.34 31.84 -35.64
C GLY A 36 35.22 30.82 -34.49
N SER A 37 36.11 29.82 -34.43
CA SER A 37 36.04 28.69 -33.51
C SER A 37 37.16 28.70 -32.47
N THR A 38 36.97 27.95 -31.39
CA THR A 38 37.98 27.63 -30.36
C THR A 38 38.34 26.13 -30.34
N ALA A 39 37.93 25.37 -31.37
CA ALA A 39 38.11 23.92 -31.39
C ALA A 39 39.59 23.47 -31.47
N ASN A 40 40.49 24.33 -31.95
CA ASN A 40 41.93 24.07 -31.91
C ASN A 40 42.48 24.29 -30.49
N GLU A 41 42.06 25.35 -29.80
CA GLU A 41 42.37 25.58 -28.39
C GLU A 41 41.84 24.44 -27.51
N GLN A 42 40.63 23.92 -27.79
CA GLN A 42 40.08 22.73 -27.13
C GLN A 42 40.95 21.48 -27.35
N ALA A 43 41.54 21.31 -28.53
CA ALA A 43 42.46 20.21 -28.80
C ALA A 43 43.80 20.39 -28.08
N MET A 44 44.33 21.63 -27.98
CA MET A 44 45.52 21.91 -27.17
C MET A 44 45.27 21.67 -25.68
N ASP A 45 44.11 22.08 -25.16
CA ASP A 45 43.70 21.85 -23.76
C ASP A 45 43.47 20.36 -23.45
N LEU A 46 43.01 19.56 -24.42
CA LEU A 46 42.89 18.10 -24.28
C LEU A 46 44.26 17.42 -24.12
N VAL A 47 45.28 17.86 -24.87
CA VAL A 47 46.60 17.24 -24.86
C VAL A 47 47.47 17.71 -23.69
N PHE A 48 47.53 19.03 -23.45
CA PHE A 48 48.49 19.62 -22.51
C PHE A 48 47.84 20.18 -21.22
N GLY A 49 46.51 20.12 -21.12
CA GLY A 49 45.76 20.79 -20.07
C GLY A 49 45.65 22.30 -20.26
N ALA A 50 44.62 22.90 -19.66
CA ALA A 50 44.36 24.33 -19.77
C ALA A 50 45.50 25.15 -19.13
N GLY A 51 46.25 25.87 -19.97
CA GLY A 51 47.42 26.66 -19.57
C GLY A 51 48.75 25.90 -19.58
N GLY A 52 48.79 24.64 -20.06
CA GLY A 52 50.02 23.89 -20.30
C GLY A 52 50.72 24.19 -21.63
N TRP A 53 50.26 25.21 -22.37
CA TRP A 53 50.76 25.58 -23.69
C TRP A 53 50.71 27.11 -23.90
N ASP A 54 51.59 27.62 -24.74
CA ASP A 54 51.73 29.06 -25.01
C ASP A 54 50.86 29.54 -26.19
N ASP A 55 50.05 30.56 -25.94
CA ASP A 55 49.12 31.15 -26.91
C ASP A 55 49.73 32.36 -27.64
N LEU A 56 50.29 32.15 -28.83
CA LEU A 56 51.18 33.11 -29.52
C LEU A 56 50.58 33.69 -30.81
N ARG A 57 51.12 34.84 -31.27
CA ARG A 57 50.62 35.55 -32.47
C ARG A 57 51.71 35.93 -33.45
N TYR A 58 51.52 35.69 -34.74
CA TYR A 58 52.51 35.97 -35.80
C TYR A 58 53.01 37.43 -35.79
N GLU A 59 52.17 38.37 -35.39
CA GLU A 59 52.44 39.81 -35.39
C GLU A 59 53.24 40.29 -34.17
N THR A 60 53.40 39.45 -33.14
CA THR A 60 54.03 39.83 -31.86
C THR A 60 55.05 38.84 -31.31
N VAL A 61 55.03 37.58 -31.76
CA VAL A 61 55.99 36.55 -31.35
C VAL A 61 57.40 36.89 -31.82
N ASP A 62 58.42 36.60 -31.00
CA ASP A 62 59.82 36.65 -31.42
C ASP A 62 60.17 35.33 -32.14
N PRO A 63 60.44 35.33 -33.46
CA PRO A 63 60.76 34.10 -34.19
C PRO A 63 62.05 33.44 -33.70
N MET A 64 62.98 34.18 -33.10
CA MET A 64 64.22 33.61 -32.56
C MET A 64 63.99 32.85 -31.25
N LEU A 65 62.99 33.24 -30.46
CA LEU A 65 62.60 32.52 -29.24
C LEU A 65 61.70 31.32 -29.58
N LEU A 66 60.74 31.51 -30.47
CA LEU A 66 59.84 30.46 -30.95
C LEU A 66 60.61 29.29 -31.58
N LEU A 67 61.62 29.59 -32.39
CA LEU A 67 62.43 28.58 -33.09
C LEU A 67 63.73 28.25 -32.33
N SER A 68 63.61 28.13 -31.01
CA SER A 68 64.69 27.75 -30.09
C SER A 68 64.32 26.47 -29.31
N PRO A 69 65.26 25.84 -28.58
CA PRO A 69 64.96 24.67 -27.74
C PRO A 69 63.99 24.90 -26.57
N VAL A 70 63.46 26.12 -26.40
CA VAL A 70 62.37 26.41 -25.45
C VAL A 70 61.06 25.76 -25.87
N TYR A 71 60.85 25.59 -27.18
CA TYR A 71 59.71 24.90 -27.76
C TYR A 71 60.21 23.65 -28.47
N THR A 72 59.59 22.50 -28.19
CA THR A 72 59.79 21.23 -28.92
C THR A 72 58.68 21.00 -29.93
N PHE A 73 57.42 21.27 -29.54
CA PHE A 73 56.25 21.23 -30.42
C PHE A 73 55.71 22.63 -30.72
N ILE A 74 55.39 22.89 -32.00
CA ILE A 74 54.71 24.12 -32.43
C ILE A 74 53.55 23.77 -33.38
N TYR A 75 52.35 24.27 -33.08
CA TYR A 75 51.22 24.29 -33.99
C TYR A 75 51.07 25.69 -34.60
N MET A 76 51.27 25.82 -35.91
CA MET A 76 50.98 27.02 -36.70
C MET A 76 49.68 26.87 -37.49
N GLU A 77 48.74 27.79 -37.30
CA GLU A 77 47.43 27.81 -37.93
C GLU A 77 47.24 29.05 -38.82
N GLY A 78 46.68 28.85 -40.02
CA GLY A 78 46.44 29.88 -41.03
C GLY A 78 45.06 29.82 -41.69
N SER A 79 44.11 29.10 -41.09
CA SER A 79 42.75 28.96 -41.62
C SER A 79 41.92 30.24 -41.68
N ASP A 80 40.88 30.23 -42.52
CA ASP A 80 39.98 31.33 -42.82
C ASP A 80 40.74 32.63 -43.21
N THR A 81 40.70 33.67 -42.38
CA THR A 81 41.30 35.00 -42.62
C THR A 81 42.63 35.20 -41.89
N ASN A 82 43.37 34.11 -41.67
CA ASN A 82 44.72 34.10 -41.07
C ASN A 82 45.82 33.74 -42.10
N ALA A 83 45.43 33.48 -43.35
CA ALA A 83 46.25 32.72 -44.29
C ALA A 83 47.38 33.55 -44.89
N LEU A 84 47.15 34.85 -45.09
CA LEU A 84 48.17 35.78 -45.57
C LEU A 84 49.22 36.08 -44.49
N GLU A 85 48.82 36.16 -43.22
CA GLU A 85 49.74 36.35 -42.09
C GLU A 85 50.62 35.12 -41.87
N LEU A 86 50.05 33.91 -41.90
CA LEU A 86 50.83 32.66 -41.87
C LEU A 86 51.83 32.65 -43.04
N GLN A 87 51.38 32.90 -44.27
CA GLN A 87 52.25 32.88 -45.44
C GLN A 87 53.40 33.90 -45.33
N ALA A 88 53.12 35.10 -44.82
CA ALA A 88 54.13 36.13 -44.60
C ALA A 88 55.15 35.70 -43.52
N PHE A 89 54.69 35.07 -42.43
CA PHE A 89 55.55 34.55 -41.37
C PHE A 89 56.46 33.42 -41.87
N LEU A 90 55.91 32.44 -42.61
CA LEU A 90 56.67 31.35 -43.21
C LEU A 90 57.76 31.87 -44.15
N VAL A 91 57.40 32.74 -45.11
CA VAL A 91 58.35 33.29 -46.09
C VAL A 91 59.46 34.11 -45.42
N ALA A 92 59.18 34.79 -44.31
CA ALA A 92 60.19 35.54 -43.55
C ALA A 92 61.16 34.63 -42.77
N ASN A 93 60.70 33.48 -42.29
CA ASN A 93 61.42 32.64 -41.32
C ASN A 93 61.81 31.24 -41.83
N GLN A 94 61.48 30.88 -43.08
CA GLN A 94 61.65 29.52 -43.63
C GLN A 94 63.01 28.86 -43.33
N PRO A 95 64.19 29.52 -43.48
CA PRO A 95 65.47 28.86 -43.21
C PRO A 95 65.70 28.56 -41.73
N ALA A 96 65.04 29.28 -40.81
CA ALA A 96 65.10 29.01 -39.38
C ALA A 96 64.13 27.89 -38.99
N LEU A 97 62.92 27.88 -39.56
CA LEU A 97 61.94 26.79 -39.42
C LEU A 97 62.52 25.45 -39.86
N GLU A 98 63.03 25.36 -41.09
CA GLU A 98 63.64 24.15 -41.63
C GLU A 98 64.86 23.69 -40.83
N ALA A 99 65.61 24.62 -40.20
CA ALA A 99 66.76 24.28 -39.36
C ALA A 99 66.35 23.79 -37.95
N TRP A 100 65.27 24.36 -37.37
CA TRP A 100 64.73 23.96 -36.07
C TRP A 100 64.07 22.58 -36.14
N VAL A 101 63.24 22.31 -37.16
CA VAL A 101 62.69 20.96 -37.38
C VAL A 101 63.83 19.96 -37.63
N ASN A 102 64.83 20.31 -38.46
CA ASN A 102 65.98 19.44 -38.69
C ASN A 102 66.77 19.09 -37.41
N ALA A 103 66.67 19.91 -36.36
CA ALA A 103 67.34 19.70 -35.08
C ALA A 103 66.52 18.89 -34.06
N GLY A 104 65.30 18.44 -34.41
CA GLY A 104 64.42 17.65 -33.52
C GLY A 104 63.10 18.35 -33.14
N GLY A 105 62.87 19.59 -33.57
CA GLY A 105 61.58 20.25 -33.35
C GLY A 105 60.46 19.62 -34.19
N THR A 106 59.24 19.58 -33.65
CA THR A 106 58.06 19.02 -34.31
C THR A 106 57.03 20.11 -34.64
N LEU A 107 56.50 20.09 -35.87
CA LEU A 107 55.66 21.17 -36.38
C LEU A 107 54.33 20.62 -36.90
N PHE A 108 53.21 21.15 -36.40
CA PHE A 108 51.93 21.04 -37.08
C PHE A 108 51.66 22.32 -37.86
N LEU A 109 51.60 22.26 -39.19
CA LEU A 109 51.31 23.38 -40.06
C LEU A 109 49.97 23.16 -40.76
N ASN A 110 48.92 23.85 -40.33
CA ASN A 110 47.56 23.70 -40.87
C ASN A 110 47.03 25.03 -41.42
N ALA A 111 46.33 24.97 -42.56
CA ALA A 111 45.48 26.06 -43.01
C ALA A 111 44.39 25.55 -43.97
N ALA A 112 43.15 25.94 -43.69
CA ALA A 112 42.04 25.95 -44.63
C ALA A 112 41.70 27.42 -44.97
N PRO A 113 42.39 28.06 -45.93
CA PRO A 113 42.30 29.50 -46.19
C PRO A 113 40.94 29.91 -46.75
N ASN A 114 40.49 31.13 -46.49
CA ASN A 114 39.39 31.77 -47.21
C ASN A 114 39.90 32.96 -48.08
N GLU A 115 41.23 33.12 -48.15
CA GLU A 115 41.93 34.19 -48.85
C GLU A 115 43.28 33.70 -49.40
N GLY A 116 43.94 34.53 -50.21
CA GLY A 116 45.22 34.18 -50.82
C GLY A 116 45.09 33.23 -52.02
N GLY A 117 45.94 32.21 -52.06
CA GLY A 117 46.08 31.24 -53.16
C GLY A 117 47.07 30.15 -52.77
N VAL A 118 47.67 29.46 -53.75
CA VAL A 118 48.73 28.46 -53.52
C VAL A 118 49.87 29.06 -52.68
N GLN A 119 50.19 28.42 -51.56
CA GLN A 119 51.26 28.83 -50.66
C GLN A 119 52.45 27.87 -50.77
N ALA A 120 53.66 28.42 -50.84
CA ALA A 120 54.89 27.63 -50.68
C ALA A 120 55.22 27.55 -49.19
N TRP A 121 55.24 26.33 -48.64
CA TRP A 121 55.46 26.07 -47.21
C TRP A 121 56.89 25.63 -46.88
N GLY A 122 57.71 25.34 -47.89
CA GLY A 122 59.13 25.02 -47.73
C GLY A 122 59.40 23.53 -47.75
N PHE A 123 60.30 23.05 -46.89
CA PHE A 123 60.55 21.63 -46.63
C PHE A 123 60.78 20.80 -47.91
N GLY A 124 61.68 21.26 -48.77
CA GLY A 124 62.00 20.58 -50.03
C GLY A 124 61.00 20.80 -51.18
N GLY A 125 59.94 21.59 -50.96
CA GLY A 125 58.99 22.00 -52.00
C GLY A 125 57.53 21.65 -51.71
N ILE A 126 57.15 21.52 -50.43
CA ILE A 126 55.76 21.35 -50.00
C ILE A 126 54.96 22.64 -50.29
N THR A 127 53.75 22.46 -50.80
CA THR A 127 52.80 23.52 -51.12
C THR A 127 51.40 23.21 -50.59
N LEU A 128 50.74 24.24 -50.05
CA LEU A 128 49.31 24.25 -49.82
C LEU A 128 48.60 24.73 -51.09
N ASN A 129 47.66 23.95 -51.61
CA ASN A 129 46.90 24.24 -52.81
C ASN A 129 45.54 24.83 -52.42
N TYR A 130 45.37 26.14 -52.62
CA TYR A 130 44.12 26.86 -52.43
C TYR A 130 43.80 27.71 -53.67
N PRO A 131 42.54 27.74 -54.16
CA PRO A 131 41.38 26.98 -53.69
C PRO A 131 41.40 25.51 -54.13
N ASP A 132 41.12 24.62 -53.19
CA ASP A 132 40.85 23.21 -53.44
C ASP A 132 39.80 22.72 -52.43
N PHE A 133 38.61 22.34 -52.91
CA PHE A 133 37.41 22.17 -52.09
C PHE A 133 36.87 20.75 -52.23
N PRO A 134 37.39 19.77 -51.47
CA PRO A 134 36.88 18.41 -51.52
C PRO A 134 35.41 18.38 -51.08
N LEU A 135 34.53 18.05 -52.02
CA LEU A 135 33.09 17.89 -51.79
C LEU A 135 32.72 16.50 -51.23
N ASP A 136 33.74 15.64 -51.13
CA ASP A 136 33.71 14.21 -50.83
C ASP A 136 34.38 13.94 -49.47
N PRO A 137 34.15 12.76 -48.84
CA PRO A 137 34.80 12.41 -47.58
C PRO A 137 36.33 12.35 -47.68
N GLY A 138 37.00 12.77 -46.61
CA GLY A 138 38.42 12.49 -46.36
C GLY A 138 38.56 11.12 -45.70
N ASN A 139 39.35 10.23 -46.30
CA ASN A 139 39.56 8.86 -45.79
C ASN A 139 40.96 8.71 -45.18
N ALA A 140 41.04 7.95 -44.09
CA ALA A 140 42.31 7.48 -43.52
C ALA A 140 43.07 6.62 -44.53
N VAL A 141 44.36 6.89 -44.72
CA VAL A 141 45.25 6.12 -45.61
C VAL A 141 45.80 4.88 -44.91
N ASP A 142 46.24 5.03 -43.66
CA ASP A 142 46.72 3.94 -42.81
C ASP A 142 46.04 3.98 -41.44
N PRO A 143 44.98 3.18 -41.21
CA PRO A 143 44.31 3.07 -39.91
C PRO A 143 45.18 2.55 -38.75
N GLY A 144 46.36 1.97 -39.03
CA GLY A 144 47.30 1.53 -37.99
C GLY A 144 48.08 2.68 -37.36
N HIS A 145 48.15 3.84 -38.02
CA HIS A 145 48.97 4.97 -37.57
C HIS A 145 48.53 5.50 -36.18
N PRO A 146 49.46 5.89 -35.28
CA PRO A 146 49.13 6.30 -33.91
C PRO A 146 48.07 7.41 -33.80
N ILE A 147 47.97 8.33 -34.77
CA ILE A 147 46.93 9.37 -34.76
C ILE A 147 45.49 8.80 -34.72
N TRP A 148 45.26 7.59 -35.23
CA TRP A 148 43.96 6.92 -35.21
C TRP A 148 43.69 6.19 -33.89
N ASN A 149 44.73 5.65 -33.28
CA ASN A 149 44.66 4.76 -32.12
C ASN A 149 45.13 5.42 -30.81
N GLY A 150 45.52 6.70 -30.87
CA GLY A 150 46.04 7.49 -29.77
C GLY A 150 45.04 7.78 -28.64
N PRO A 151 45.46 8.53 -27.60
CA PRO A 151 44.82 8.52 -26.28
C PRO A 151 43.38 9.01 -26.30
N PHE A 152 43.04 9.88 -27.24
CA PHE A 152 41.70 10.44 -27.39
C PHE A 152 40.88 9.53 -28.32
N LEU A 153 40.15 8.59 -27.71
CA LEU A 153 39.18 7.73 -28.39
C LEU A 153 37.73 8.17 -28.07
N PRO A 154 36.75 7.92 -28.97
CA PRO A 154 36.89 7.30 -30.28
C PRO A 154 37.47 8.25 -31.35
N THR A 155 38.06 7.68 -32.39
CA THR A 155 38.34 8.36 -33.67
C THR A 155 37.48 7.73 -34.79
N ALA A 156 37.54 8.30 -36.00
CA ALA A 156 36.87 7.76 -37.19
C ALA A 156 37.85 7.66 -38.37
N LEU A 157 37.65 6.69 -39.26
CA LEU A 157 38.50 6.50 -40.45
C LEU A 157 37.99 7.23 -41.70
N MET A 158 36.87 7.95 -41.59
CA MET A 158 36.27 8.76 -42.66
C MET A 158 35.66 10.03 -42.07
N PHE A 159 35.98 11.19 -42.64
CA PHE A 159 35.41 12.48 -42.24
C PHE A 159 34.65 13.13 -43.38
N THR A 160 33.49 13.65 -43.04
CA THR A 160 32.61 14.44 -43.91
C THR A 160 32.39 15.81 -43.27
N GLY A 161 31.71 16.74 -43.95
CA GLY A 161 31.38 18.03 -43.36
C GLY A 161 31.05 19.09 -44.39
N GLY A 162 30.55 20.24 -43.93
CA GLY A 162 30.22 21.37 -44.81
C GLY A 162 31.43 22.03 -45.48
N SER A 163 32.63 21.75 -44.97
CA SER A 163 33.96 21.97 -45.57
C SER A 163 34.99 21.39 -44.58
N TYR A 164 35.19 20.07 -44.51
CA TYR A 164 36.13 19.48 -43.52
C TYR A 164 37.61 19.83 -43.86
N ALA A 165 37.88 20.02 -45.15
CA ALA A 165 39.09 20.62 -45.68
C ALA A 165 38.72 21.71 -46.69
N HIS A 166 39.61 22.67 -46.87
CA HIS A 166 39.44 23.80 -47.80
C HIS A 166 40.70 24.06 -48.64
N ALA A 167 41.67 23.13 -48.56
CA ALA A 167 42.86 23.05 -49.37
C ALA A 167 43.36 21.58 -49.41
N SER A 168 44.27 21.28 -50.33
CA SER A 168 45.11 20.07 -50.29
C SER A 168 46.57 20.44 -50.09
N VAL A 169 47.38 19.51 -49.59
CA VAL A 169 48.83 19.64 -49.42
C VAL A 169 49.54 18.67 -50.36
N SER A 170 50.61 19.14 -51.00
CA SER A 170 51.36 18.30 -51.93
C SER A 170 52.84 18.71 -52.02
N GLY A 171 53.70 17.76 -52.36
CA GLY A 171 55.12 17.99 -52.59
C GLY A 171 55.94 16.71 -52.48
N PRO A 172 57.27 16.77 -52.68
CA PRO A 172 58.13 15.59 -52.62
C PRO A 172 58.23 15.01 -51.21
N GLY A 173 58.11 13.68 -51.08
CA GLY A 173 58.32 12.96 -49.82
C GLY A 173 57.14 12.94 -48.85
N LEU A 174 56.06 13.69 -49.13
CA LEU A 174 54.86 13.74 -48.29
C LEU A 174 54.18 12.36 -48.19
N ILE A 175 54.00 11.87 -46.97
CA ILE A 175 53.26 10.65 -46.63
C ILE A 175 51.81 11.05 -46.32
N PRO A 176 50.81 10.68 -47.11
CA PRO A 176 49.44 11.12 -46.88
C PRO A 176 48.76 10.30 -45.76
N HIS A 177 48.06 11.00 -44.86
CA HIS A 177 47.27 10.40 -43.77
C HIS A 177 45.77 10.52 -44.00
N ILE A 178 45.32 11.64 -44.59
CA ILE A 178 43.93 11.84 -45.05
C ILE A 178 43.97 12.26 -46.51
N ILE A 179 43.20 11.57 -47.36
CA ILE A 179 43.01 11.90 -48.77
C ILE A 179 41.53 12.11 -49.11
N ASP A 180 41.24 13.02 -50.04
CA ASP A 180 39.91 13.13 -50.65
C ASP A 180 39.59 11.93 -51.58
N THR A 181 38.32 11.79 -51.99
CA THR A 181 37.95 10.85 -53.06
C THR A 181 37.86 11.45 -54.47
N ASP A 182 37.96 12.78 -54.63
CA ASP A 182 37.96 13.47 -55.92
C ASP A 182 39.38 13.81 -56.41
N GLY A 183 40.18 12.76 -56.58
CA GLY A 183 41.56 12.84 -57.08
C GLY A 183 42.58 12.14 -56.21
N GLY A 184 42.27 11.90 -54.94
CA GLY A 184 43.20 11.34 -53.96
C GLY A 184 44.22 12.37 -53.47
N ASN A 185 43.85 13.65 -53.46
CA ASN A 185 44.76 14.71 -53.01
C ASN A 185 44.89 14.63 -51.47
N PRO A 186 46.11 14.72 -50.91
CA PRO A 186 46.27 14.72 -49.46
C PRO A 186 45.69 15.99 -48.84
N ASN A 187 44.81 15.84 -47.85
CA ASN A 187 44.33 16.95 -47.01
C ASN A 187 45.04 16.97 -45.65
N LEU A 188 45.62 15.84 -45.24
CA LEU A 188 46.59 15.74 -44.16
C LEU A 188 47.74 14.84 -44.62
N GLY A 189 48.98 15.25 -44.38
CA GLY A 189 50.14 14.40 -44.66
C GLY A 189 51.37 14.83 -43.87
N GLU A 190 52.33 13.94 -43.77
CA GLU A 190 53.51 14.03 -42.90
C GLU A 190 54.80 13.99 -43.70
N LEU A 191 55.87 14.55 -43.14
CA LEU A 191 57.22 14.49 -43.66
C LEU A 191 58.22 14.48 -42.50
N ASP A 192 59.07 13.46 -42.44
CA ASP A 192 60.27 13.51 -41.59
C ASP A 192 61.29 14.49 -42.19
N TRP A 193 61.88 15.35 -41.36
CA TRP A 193 62.83 16.36 -41.80
C TRP A 193 63.98 16.49 -40.80
N GLY A 194 65.12 15.86 -41.13
CA GLY A 194 66.29 15.78 -40.25
C GLY A 194 66.03 14.84 -39.09
N SER A 195 66.13 15.35 -37.86
CA SER A 195 65.77 14.61 -36.63
C SER A 195 64.37 14.95 -36.10
N GLY A 196 63.62 15.83 -36.75
CA GLY A 196 62.25 16.20 -36.36
C GLY A 196 61.22 15.85 -37.44
N ARG A 197 59.96 16.13 -37.14
CA ARG A 197 58.79 15.72 -37.94
C ARG A 197 57.86 16.89 -38.19
N ILE A 198 57.22 16.94 -39.35
CA ILE A 198 56.21 17.95 -39.67
C ILE A 198 54.96 17.31 -40.28
N MET A 199 53.80 17.71 -39.78
CA MET A 199 52.52 17.39 -40.39
C MET A 199 51.90 18.64 -41.04
N PHE A 200 51.37 18.46 -42.24
CA PHE A 200 50.80 19.50 -43.10
C PHE A 200 49.31 19.24 -43.30
N GLY A 201 48.48 20.23 -42.99
CA GLY A 201 47.02 20.12 -43.09
C GLY A 201 46.38 21.21 -43.96
N GLY A 202 45.47 20.80 -44.85
CA GLY A 202 44.53 21.67 -45.56
C GLY A 202 43.17 21.81 -44.86
N LEU A 203 43.13 21.51 -43.56
CA LEU A 203 41.92 21.13 -42.82
C LEU A 203 41.28 22.32 -42.10
N THR A 204 39.94 22.35 -42.05
CA THR A 204 39.22 23.31 -41.18
C THR A 204 39.27 22.89 -39.71
N THR A 205 38.78 23.76 -38.81
CA THR A 205 38.64 23.43 -37.40
C THR A 205 37.66 22.24 -37.21
N SER A 206 37.92 21.37 -36.24
CA SER A 206 37.23 20.05 -36.10
C SER A 206 35.71 20.14 -35.92
N ASN A 207 35.18 21.30 -35.54
CA ASN A 207 33.75 21.58 -35.45
C ASN A 207 33.02 21.70 -36.81
N PHE A 208 33.73 21.66 -37.94
CA PHE A 208 33.14 21.58 -39.29
C PHE A 208 33.11 20.15 -39.85
N TRP A 209 33.62 19.19 -39.09
CA TRP A 209 33.76 17.79 -39.49
C TRP A 209 32.64 16.93 -38.89
N SER A 210 32.46 15.73 -39.45
CA SER A 210 31.52 14.70 -38.99
C SER A 210 32.10 13.31 -39.29
N PRO A 211 32.04 12.34 -38.35
CA PRO A 211 31.35 12.44 -37.06
C PRO A 211 32.13 13.25 -36.00
N ALA A 212 31.41 13.65 -34.95
CA ALA A 212 31.94 14.26 -33.74
C ALA A 212 31.37 13.45 -32.55
N PRO A 213 32.17 13.15 -31.51
CA PRO A 213 33.41 13.81 -31.09
C PRO A 213 34.70 13.41 -31.83
N GLU A 214 34.66 12.42 -32.72
CA GLU A 214 35.82 11.77 -33.34
C GLU A 214 36.77 12.74 -34.07
N SER A 215 36.25 13.84 -34.62
CA SER A 215 37.05 14.88 -35.28
C SER A 215 37.91 15.72 -34.32
N LEU A 216 37.42 15.99 -33.11
CA LEU A 216 38.17 16.70 -32.07
C LEU A 216 39.24 15.78 -31.49
N ASN A 217 38.86 14.53 -31.25
CA ASN A 217 39.76 13.47 -30.80
C ASN A 217 40.91 13.23 -31.80
N LEU A 218 40.66 13.15 -33.11
CA LEU A 218 41.74 13.06 -34.10
C LEU A 218 42.65 14.30 -34.07
N ARG A 219 42.08 15.51 -33.94
CA ARG A 219 42.88 16.75 -33.85
C ARG A 219 43.79 16.72 -32.63
N ALA A 220 43.30 16.25 -31.49
CA ALA A 220 44.08 16.06 -30.28
C ALA A 220 45.15 14.96 -30.45
N ASN A 221 44.83 13.81 -31.05
CA ASN A 221 45.79 12.75 -31.34
C ASN A 221 46.91 13.20 -32.30
N VAL A 222 46.64 14.04 -33.31
CA VAL A 222 47.67 14.63 -34.19
C VAL A 222 48.61 15.54 -33.40
N ILE A 223 48.08 16.34 -32.47
CA ILE A 223 48.87 17.23 -31.61
C ILE A 223 49.70 16.41 -30.61
N ALA A 224 49.10 15.41 -29.96
CA ALA A 224 49.77 14.50 -29.03
C ALA A 224 50.89 13.70 -29.72
N TYR A 225 50.62 13.10 -30.89
CA TYR A 225 51.60 12.34 -31.66
C TYR A 225 52.83 13.17 -32.08
N LEU A 226 52.62 14.46 -32.40
CA LEU A 226 53.73 15.36 -32.71
C LEU A 226 54.44 15.89 -31.46
N ALA A 227 53.83 15.83 -30.28
CA ALA A 227 54.40 16.31 -29.03
C ALA A 227 55.04 15.21 -28.17
N ALA A 228 54.65 13.94 -28.39
CA ALA A 228 55.30 12.77 -27.81
C ALA A 228 56.77 12.72 -28.23
N GLY A 229 57.63 12.50 -27.25
CA GLY A 229 59.05 12.26 -27.48
C GLY A 229 59.33 10.78 -27.70
N ASP A 230 60.61 10.49 -27.86
CA ASP A 230 61.23 9.20 -27.61
C ASP A 230 62.05 9.43 -26.32
N GLY A 231 61.45 9.08 -25.18
CA GLY A 231 61.82 9.55 -23.85
C GLY A 231 63.11 8.94 -23.31
N ASP A 232 63.39 7.69 -23.67
CA ASP A 232 64.59 6.97 -23.28
C ASP A 232 65.59 6.75 -24.44
N GLY A 233 65.18 7.00 -25.69
CA GLY A 233 66.03 6.99 -26.88
C GLY A 233 66.08 5.65 -27.62
N ASP A 234 65.09 4.77 -27.46
CA ASP A 234 65.08 3.42 -28.03
C ASP A 234 64.62 3.35 -29.50
N GLY A 235 63.84 4.34 -29.94
CA GLY A 235 63.35 4.48 -31.31
C GLY A 235 61.85 4.25 -31.49
N PHE A 236 61.11 3.94 -30.43
CA PHE A 236 59.67 4.15 -30.33
C PHE A 236 59.38 5.53 -29.73
N ASP A 237 58.21 6.11 -30.03
CA ASP A 237 57.73 7.26 -29.28
C ASP A 237 57.05 6.77 -27.99
N ASP A 238 57.01 7.59 -26.94
CA ASP A 238 56.40 7.27 -25.61
C ASP A 238 54.92 6.81 -25.71
N PHE A 239 54.33 6.94 -26.90
CA PHE A 239 52.96 6.56 -27.23
C PHE A 239 52.83 5.16 -27.86
N ALA A 240 53.88 4.69 -28.52
CA ALA A 240 54.01 3.34 -29.09
C ALA A 240 54.88 2.41 -28.24
N ASP A 241 55.61 2.98 -27.27
CA ASP A 241 56.45 2.25 -26.33
C ASP A 241 55.63 1.58 -25.22
N ASN A 242 55.96 0.32 -24.92
CA ASN A 242 55.37 -0.47 -23.83
C ASN A 242 56.24 -0.43 -22.54
N CYS A 243 57.40 0.21 -22.56
CA CYS A 243 58.15 0.66 -21.39
C CYS A 243 58.69 2.10 -21.53
N PRO A 244 57.84 3.16 -21.57
CA PRO A 244 58.21 4.59 -21.85
C PRO A 244 59.29 5.28 -20.99
N ALA A 245 60.00 4.56 -20.14
CA ALA A 245 61.09 5.02 -19.30
C ALA A 245 62.33 4.10 -19.29
N ASP A 246 62.27 2.92 -19.93
CA ASP A 246 63.17 1.78 -19.71
C ASP A 246 63.61 1.05 -21.01
N PHE A 247 64.26 1.79 -21.91
CA PHE A 247 64.92 1.39 -23.18
C PHE A 247 64.81 -0.09 -23.54
N ASN A 248 63.83 -0.45 -24.36
CA ASN A 248 63.51 -1.83 -24.70
C ASN A 248 63.22 -2.06 -26.20
N PRO A 249 64.12 -1.70 -27.14
CA PRO A 249 63.85 -1.49 -28.57
C PRO A 249 63.47 -2.73 -29.41
N GLY A 250 63.21 -3.86 -28.76
CA GLY A 250 62.52 -5.01 -29.33
C GLY A 250 61.00 -5.01 -29.08
N GLN A 251 60.49 -4.14 -28.20
CA GLN A 251 59.15 -4.17 -27.59
C GLN A 251 58.72 -5.60 -27.20
N GLU A 252 59.62 -6.36 -26.58
CA GLU A 252 59.24 -7.67 -26.05
C GLU A 252 58.17 -7.51 -24.95
N ASP A 253 57.08 -8.24 -25.12
CA ASP A 253 55.90 -8.36 -24.27
C ASP A 253 55.43 -9.82 -24.47
N LEU A 254 55.72 -10.64 -23.48
CA LEU A 254 55.62 -12.10 -23.55
C LEU A 254 54.19 -12.62 -23.29
N ASP A 255 53.42 -11.93 -22.47
CA ASP A 255 52.09 -12.37 -22.03
C ASP A 255 50.91 -11.59 -22.68
N MET A 256 51.21 -10.46 -23.32
CA MET A 256 50.35 -9.61 -24.15
C MET A 256 49.38 -8.71 -23.38
N ASP A 257 49.75 -8.25 -22.18
CA ASP A 257 49.00 -7.26 -21.41
C ASP A 257 49.20 -5.80 -21.89
N GLY A 258 50.32 -5.51 -22.57
CA GLY A 258 50.71 -4.18 -23.05
C GLY A 258 51.80 -3.46 -22.22
N ILE A 259 52.37 -4.11 -21.21
CA ILE A 259 53.58 -3.71 -20.49
C ILE A 259 54.75 -4.54 -21.06
N GLY A 260 55.92 -3.92 -21.27
CA GLY A 260 57.06 -4.65 -21.82
C GLY A 260 57.82 -5.49 -20.77
N ASP A 261 58.40 -6.61 -21.19
CA ASP A 261 59.21 -7.57 -20.39
C ASP A 261 60.29 -6.92 -19.47
N VAL A 262 60.68 -5.67 -19.78
CA VAL A 262 61.75 -4.91 -19.10
C VAL A 262 61.22 -4.11 -17.90
N CYS A 263 59.98 -3.62 -17.97
CA CYS A 263 59.34 -2.81 -16.94
C CYS A 263 58.20 -3.55 -16.21
N ASP A 264 57.77 -4.70 -16.73
CA ASP A 264 56.82 -5.59 -16.09
C ASP A 264 57.45 -6.32 -14.87
N VAL A 265 56.67 -6.39 -13.78
CA VAL A 265 56.98 -7.13 -12.55
C VAL A 265 56.70 -8.64 -12.72
N CYS A 266 55.76 -8.98 -13.60
CA CYS A 266 55.23 -10.32 -13.83
C CYS A 266 55.22 -10.77 -15.31
N PRO A 267 56.37 -10.79 -16.05
CA PRO A 267 56.45 -11.02 -17.52
C PRO A 267 55.95 -12.35 -18.09
N ASP A 268 55.31 -13.20 -17.29
CA ASP A 268 54.72 -14.49 -17.69
C ASP A 268 53.22 -14.57 -17.29
N ASP A 269 52.62 -13.51 -16.75
CA ASP A 269 51.28 -13.48 -16.15
C ASP A 269 50.51 -12.16 -16.40
N PRO A 270 49.56 -12.13 -17.36
CA PRO A 270 48.81 -10.92 -17.74
C PRO A 270 47.93 -10.34 -16.61
N GLY A 271 47.76 -11.07 -15.50
CA GLY A 271 47.09 -10.57 -14.30
C GLY A 271 47.94 -9.60 -13.49
N ASN A 272 49.25 -9.52 -13.73
CA ASN A 272 50.20 -8.68 -13.01
C ASN A 272 50.24 -8.96 -11.48
N ASP A 273 50.67 -7.96 -10.72
CA ASP A 273 50.64 -7.80 -9.26
C ASP A 273 49.58 -6.70 -8.96
N PRO A 274 48.29 -7.04 -8.74
CA PRO A 274 47.20 -6.06 -8.68
C PRO A 274 47.17 -5.21 -7.40
N ASP A 275 47.75 -5.73 -6.32
CA ASP A 275 47.72 -5.14 -4.99
C ASP A 275 49.07 -4.53 -4.55
N GLY A 276 50.15 -4.82 -5.29
CA GLY A 276 51.47 -4.21 -5.19
C GLY A 276 52.40 -4.89 -4.19
N ASP A 277 52.18 -6.18 -3.93
CA ASP A 277 52.87 -6.97 -2.91
C ASP A 277 54.17 -7.66 -3.42
N LEU A 278 54.35 -7.69 -4.75
CA LEU A 278 55.40 -8.35 -5.53
C LEU A 278 55.22 -9.87 -5.77
N VAL A 279 53.99 -10.37 -5.72
CA VAL A 279 53.58 -11.70 -6.20
C VAL A 279 52.60 -11.56 -7.35
N CYS A 280 52.76 -12.41 -8.37
CA CYS A 280 51.92 -12.39 -9.58
C CYS A 280 50.66 -13.22 -9.37
N THR A 281 49.51 -12.77 -9.88
CA THR A 281 48.19 -13.40 -9.64
C THR A 281 48.14 -14.92 -9.85
N GLY A 282 48.90 -15.47 -10.78
CA GLY A 282 48.97 -16.91 -11.08
C GLY A 282 49.69 -17.75 -10.02
N MET A 283 50.37 -17.12 -9.06
CA MET A 283 50.96 -17.73 -7.87
C MET A 283 50.35 -17.22 -6.57
N ASP A 284 49.59 -16.14 -6.65
CA ASP A 284 49.02 -15.41 -5.51
C ASP A 284 47.79 -16.11 -4.92
N ILE A 285 47.78 -16.30 -3.60
CA ILE A 285 46.66 -16.85 -2.83
C ILE A 285 45.75 -15.77 -2.22
N CYS A 286 46.13 -14.49 -2.29
CA CYS A 286 45.29 -13.32 -2.00
C CYS A 286 45.44 -12.20 -3.06
N PRO A 287 45.01 -12.41 -4.33
CA PRO A 287 45.24 -11.50 -5.48
C PRO A 287 44.80 -10.02 -5.41
N PHE A 288 44.27 -9.57 -4.27
CA PHE A 288 43.73 -8.24 -4.03
C PHE A 288 44.06 -7.68 -2.62
N ASP A 289 44.75 -8.44 -1.75
CA ASP A 289 44.99 -8.13 -0.34
C ASP A 289 46.47 -8.40 0.05
N PRO A 290 47.33 -7.37 0.11
CA PRO A 290 48.79 -7.54 0.07
C PRO A 290 49.39 -8.45 1.15
N ASP A 291 49.88 -9.61 0.75
CA ASP A 291 50.48 -10.61 1.65
C ASP A 291 51.82 -11.20 1.15
N PRO A 292 52.96 -10.45 1.13
CA PRO A 292 54.22 -10.87 0.47
C PRO A 292 54.93 -12.10 1.08
N MET A 293 54.31 -12.73 2.08
CA MET A 293 54.74 -13.95 2.73
C MET A 293 53.87 -15.17 2.39
N GLN A 294 52.69 -14.97 1.78
CA GLN A 294 51.79 -16.00 1.26
C GLN A 294 51.54 -17.07 2.33
N LEU A 295 51.02 -16.59 3.47
CA LEU A 295 50.76 -17.43 4.63
C LEU A 295 49.38 -18.06 4.46
N ASP A 296 49.32 -19.38 4.62
CA ASP A 296 48.12 -20.18 4.50
C ASP A 296 48.09 -21.10 5.73
N GLY A 297 47.26 -20.72 6.71
CA GLY A 297 47.24 -21.31 8.05
C GLY A 297 46.74 -22.74 8.11
N ASP A 298 45.77 -23.10 7.25
CA ASP A 298 45.08 -24.40 7.30
C ASP A 298 45.14 -25.24 6.02
N MET A 299 45.73 -24.70 4.95
CA MET A 299 46.08 -25.34 3.68
C MET A 299 44.91 -25.55 2.72
N ASP A 300 44.00 -24.58 2.64
CA ASP A 300 42.82 -24.60 1.76
C ASP A 300 43.06 -23.96 0.38
N GLY A 301 43.94 -22.96 0.29
CA GLY A 301 44.30 -22.23 -0.92
C GLY A 301 43.95 -20.73 -0.93
N ALA A 302 43.30 -20.19 0.10
CA ALA A 302 43.27 -18.77 0.43
C ALA A 302 44.42 -18.44 1.41
N GLY A 303 44.91 -17.20 1.37
CA GLY A 303 45.92 -16.73 2.32
C GLY A 303 45.31 -16.08 3.57
N ASP A 304 46.01 -16.15 4.71
CA ASP A 304 45.68 -15.56 6.02
C ASP A 304 45.23 -14.08 5.96
N ALA A 305 45.53 -13.36 4.86
CA ALA A 305 45.17 -11.96 4.63
C ALA A 305 43.76 -11.75 4.04
N CYS A 306 43.27 -12.72 3.26
CA CYS A 306 41.98 -12.67 2.56
C CYS A 306 41.03 -13.83 2.95
N ASP A 307 41.51 -14.77 3.75
CA ASP A 307 40.75 -15.92 4.25
C ASP A 307 39.69 -15.49 5.27
N VAL A 308 38.41 -15.79 4.99
CA VAL A 308 37.26 -15.51 5.88
C VAL A 308 37.13 -16.53 7.02
N CYS A 309 37.85 -17.65 6.97
CA CYS A 309 37.98 -18.64 8.04
C CYS A 309 39.43 -19.13 8.28
N PRO A 310 40.37 -18.28 8.78
CA PRO A 310 41.84 -18.56 8.93
C PRO A 310 42.31 -19.76 9.78
N ALA A 311 41.42 -20.68 10.14
CA ALA A 311 41.69 -21.91 10.85
C ALA A 311 40.75 -23.08 10.47
N VAL A 312 39.84 -22.90 9.50
CA VAL A 312 38.79 -23.86 9.11
C VAL A 312 38.61 -23.96 7.58
N SER A 313 39.61 -24.56 6.92
CA SER A 313 39.68 -24.88 5.50
C SER A 313 38.37 -24.91 4.72
N ASP A 314 38.10 -23.84 3.99
CA ASP A 314 36.93 -23.64 3.14
C ASP A 314 37.33 -23.05 1.76
N PRO A 315 37.86 -23.89 0.82
CA PRO A 315 38.41 -23.42 -0.47
C PRO A 315 37.44 -22.73 -1.45
N MET A 316 36.22 -22.43 -1.00
CA MET A 316 35.20 -21.68 -1.72
C MET A 316 34.94 -20.29 -1.12
N GLN A 317 35.49 -19.99 0.08
CA GLN A 317 35.48 -18.68 0.73
C GLN A 317 34.07 -18.05 0.67
N LEU A 318 33.10 -18.81 1.17
CA LEU A 318 31.69 -18.43 1.15
C LEU A 318 31.38 -17.63 2.40
N ASP A 319 30.87 -16.42 2.22
CA ASP A 319 30.35 -15.55 3.27
C ASP A 319 28.92 -15.17 2.84
N GLY A 320 27.94 -15.82 3.46
CA GLY A 320 26.53 -15.78 3.05
C GLY A 320 25.82 -14.46 3.28
N ASP A 321 26.27 -13.66 4.25
CA ASP A 321 25.64 -12.39 4.65
C ASP A 321 26.56 -11.16 4.62
N ALA A 322 27.83 -11.36 4.26
CA ALA A 322 28.88 -10.37 4.09
C ALA A 322 29.34 -9.69 5.39
N ASP A 323 29.48 -10.45 6.47
CA ASP A 323 29.98 -9.97 7.76
C ASP A 323 31.52 -10.05 7.92
N GLY A 324 32.19 -10.85 7.08
CA GLY A 324 33.64 -11.09 7.13
C GLY A 324 34.06 -12.36 7.87
N VAL A 325 33.13 -13.25 8.23
CA VAL A 325 33.34 -14.60 8.75
C VAL A 325 32.71 -15.59 7.77
N GLY A 326 33.43 -16.61 7.33
CA GLY A 326 32.92 -17.55 6.34
C GLY A 326 31.90 -18.56 6.88
N ASP A 327 30.98 -19.01 6.04
CA ASP A 327 29.95 -20.04 6.28
C ASP A 327 30.48 -21.31 6.98
N ALA A 328 31.78 -21.60 6.85
CA ALA A 328 32.44 -22.76 7.43
C ALA A 328 32.82 -22.59 8.92
N CYS A 329 32.97 -21.36 9.38
CA CYS A 329 33.33 -21.01 10.75
C CYS A 329 32.33 -20.04 11.44
N ASP A 330 31.32 -19.58 10.70
CA ASP A 330 30.24 -18.73 11.18
C ASP A 330 29.13 -19.53 11.91
N ASN A 331 28.78 -19.08 13.13
CA ASN A 331 27.69 -19.61 13.93
C ASN A 331 26.30 -18.99 13.63
N CYS A 332 26.21 -18.04 12.68
CA CYS A 332 24.99 -17.39 12.21
C CYS A 332 24.99 -17.06 10.69
N ILE A 333 25.21 -18.08 9.84
CA ILE A 333 25.33 -18.10 8.33
C ILE A 333 24.40 -17.15 7.50
N ALA A 334 23.38 -16.54 8.10
CA ALA A 334 22.47 -15.58 7.45
C ALA A 334 22.15 -14.34 8.30
N THR A 335 22.91 -14.03 9.35
CA THR A 335 22.68 -12.93 10.30
C THR A 335 23.98 -12.33 10.87
N ILE A 336 24.54 -11.38 10.10
CA ILE A 336 25.70 -10.52 10.36
C ILE A 336 26.06 -10.40 11.85
N ASN A 337 27.10 -11.11 12.27
CA ASN A 337 27.60 -11.12 13.64
C ASN A 337 29.14 -11.28 13.74
N PRO A 338 29.97 -10.32 13.26
CA PRO A 338 31.43 -10.51 13.13
C PRO A 338 32.20 -10.75 14.44
N GLY A 339 31.51 -10.64 15.58
CA GLY A 339 32.02 -10.97 16.91
C GLY A 339 31.86 -12.44 17.31
N GLN A 340 31.10 -13.25 16.56
CA GLN A 340 30.89 -14.69 16.78
C GLN A 340 30.58 -15.04 18.24
N GLY A 341 29.65 -14.28 18.84
CA GLY A 341 29.17 -14.50 20.20
C GLY A 341 28.29 -15.75 20.24
N ASP A 342 28.47 -16.56 21.28
CA ASP A 342 27.70 -17.78 21.60
C ASP A 342 27.77 -17.95 23.12
N ALA A 343 26.72 -17.50 23.81
CA ALA A 343 26.72 -17.32 25.26
C ALA A 343 26.53 -18.62 26.05
N ASP A 344 25.90 -19.65 25.47
CA ASP A 344 25.67 -20.94 26.11
C ASP A 344 26.42 -22.14 25.49
N ILE A 345 27.08 -21.92 24.35
CA ILE A 345 28.02 -22.81 23.66
C ILE A 345 27.31 -24.01 23.02
N ASP A 346 26.22 -23.74 22.30
CA ASP A 346 25.47 -24.76 21.56
C ASP A 346 25.82 -24.87 20.08
N GLY A 347 26.47 -23.83 19.52
CA GLY A 347 26.87 -23.74 18.11
C GLY A 347 26.00 -22.83 17.24
N VAL A 348 24.99 -22.17 17.79
CA VAL A 348 24.23 -21.06 17.20
C VAL A 348 24.68 -19.76 17.88
N GLY A 349 24.88 -18.69 17.12
CA GLY A 349 25.37 -17.43 17.70
C GLY A 349 24.27 -16.58 18.33
N ASP A 350 24.65 -15.75 19.32
CA ASP A 350 23.77 -14.82 20.07
C ASP A 350 22.89 -13.92 19.16
N ALA A 351 23.29 -13.72 17.89
CA ALA A 351 22.61 -12.88 16.92
C ALA A 351 21.45 -13.59 16.19
N CYS A 352 21.47 -14.93 16.13
CA CYS A 352 20.49 -15.76 15.43
C CYS A 352 19.90 -16.87 16.33
N ASP A 353 20.26 -16.91 17.61
CA ASP A 353 19.75 -17.83 18.61
C ASP A 353 18.44 -17.31 19.23
N ASN A 354 17.34 -18.04 19.00
CA ASN A 354 16.03 -17.77 19.60
C ASN A 354 15.93 -18.10 21.10
N CYS A 355 16.99 -18.66 21.70
CA CYS A 355 17.11 -18.95 23.12
C CYS A 355 18.51 -18.67 23.70
N VAL A 356 19.14 -17.52 23.40
CA VAL A 356 20.48 -16.95 23.80
C VAL A 356 21.15 -17.39 25.13
N SER A 357 20.46 -18.03 26.07
CA SER A 357 21.03 -18.56 27.32
C SER A 357 20.63 -20.00 27.67
N THR A 358 19.93 -20.71 26.78
CA THR A 358 19.42 -22.07 26.97
C THR A 358 19.55 -22.94 25.70
N SER A 359 20.74 -23.51 25.53
CA SER A 359 21.16 -24.45 24.47
C SER A 359 20.05 -25.27 23.80
N ASN A 360 19.77 -24.92 22.55
CA ASN A 360 18.85 -25.56 21.61
C ASN A 360 19.38 -25.55 20.15
N PRO A 361 20.40 -26.37 19.79
CA PRO A 361 21.01 -26.35 18.45
C PRO A 361 20.10 -26.71 17.27
N GLY A 362 18.84 -27.04 17.55
CA GLY A 362 17.79 -27.27 16.56
C GLY A 362 16.95 -26.05 16.23
N GLN A 363 17.06 -24.95 17.00
CA GLN A 363 16.31 -23.68 16.83
C GLN A 363 14.84 -23.94 16.51
N VAL A 364 14.22 -24.79 17.34
CA VAL A 364 12.80 -25.13 17.20
C VAL A 364 11.99 -24.04 17.88
N ASP A 365 11.03 -23.54 17.12
CA ASP A 365 10.05 -22.51 17.44
C ASP A 365 8.73 -23.05 16.89
N GLY A 366 7.81 -23.37 17.80
CA GLY A 366 6.59 -24.14 17.52
C GLY A 366 5.46 -23.33 16.90
N ASP A 367 5.40 -22.03 17.19
CA ASP A 367 4.30 -21.13 16.86
C ASP A 367 4.72 -19.87 16.07
N MET A 368 6.02 -19.62 15.95
CA MET A 368 6.69 -18.60 15.15
C MET A 368 6.66 -17.18 15.75
N ASP A 369 6.69 -17.05 17.08
CA ASP A 369 6.82 -15.76 17.77
C ASP A 369 8.26 -15.21 17.80
N GLY A 370 9.26 -16.09 17.70
CA GLY A 370 10.69 -15.78 17.72
C GLY A 370 11.42 -16.16 19.02
N ALA A 371 10.76 -16.73 20.02
CA ALA A 371 11.33 -17.50 21.11
C ALA A 371 11.42 -18.99 20.71
N GLY A 372 12.38 -19.73 21.28
CA GLY A 372 12.48 -21.16 21.04
C GLY A 372 11.77 -22.01 22.10
N ASP A 373 11.26 -23.19 21.71
CA ASP A 373 10.51 -24.16 22.53
C ASP A 373 11.09 -24.46 23.95
N VAL A 374 12.37 -24.16 24.17
CA VAL A 374 13.09 -24.47 25.42
C VAL A 374 13.16 -23.31 26.41
N CYS A 375 12.95 -22.07 25.94
CA CYS A 375 13.03 -20.84 26.73
C CYS A 375 11.73 -20.02 26.71
N ASP A 376 10.89 -20.26 25.71
CA ASP A 376 9.49 -19.85 25.63
C ASP A 376 8.68 -20.46 26.80
N VAL A 377 7.80 -19.64 27.39
CA VAL A 377 6.90 -20.03 28.48
C VAL A 377 5.68 -20.79 27.93
N CYS A 378 5.28 -20.50 26.70
CA CYS A 378 4.11 -21.05 26.01
C CYS A 378 4.37 -21.52 24.55
N PRO A 379 5.17 -22.61 24.33
CA PRO A 379 5.63 -23.15 23.01
C PRO A 379 4.61 -23.61 21.96
N ALA A 380 3.40 -23.08 21.96
CA ALA A 380 2.33 -23.36 21.03
C ALA A 380 1.34 -22.18 20.87
N ASP A 381 1.71 -20.98 21.35
CA ASP A 381 0.88 -19.80 21.46
C ASP A 381 1.68 -18.51 21.21
N PRO A 382 1.62 -17.91 20.00
CA PRO A 382 2.51 -16.80 19.61
C PRO A 382 2.19 -15.44 20.28
N LEU A 383 1.37 -15.44 21.33
CA LEU A 383 1.12 -14.30 22.21
C LEU A 383 1.68 -14.51 23.64
N ASP A 384 2.27 -15.68 23.89
CA ASP A 384 2.86 -16.10 25.17
C ASP A 384 1.92 -15.85 26.39
N ASP A 385 2.47 -15.32 27.48
CA ASP A 385 1.83 -14.95 28.74
C ASP A 385 1.83 -13.40 28.83
N ASP A 386 0.93 -12.73 28.06
CA ASP A 386 0.95 -11.27 27.78
C ASP A 386 0.89 -10.40 29.04
N ASP A 387 0.25 -10.88 30.11
CA ASP A 387 0.17 -10.20 31.41
C ASP A 387 1.10 -10.78 32.51
N ALA A 388 1.83 -11.85 32.19
CA ALA A 388 2.85 -12.52 33.02
C ALA A 388 2.30 -13.15 34.31
N ASP A 389 1.11 -13.77 34.25
CA ASP A 389 0.44 -14.46 35.35
C ASP A 389 0.86 -15.93 35.51
N GLY A 390 1.36 -16.55 34.43
CA GLY A 390 1.73 -17.96 34.33
C GLY A 390 0.78 -18.85 33.52
N VAL A 391 -0.18 -18.28 32.80
CA VAL A 391 -1.13 -18.96 31.90
C VAL A 391 -0.97 -18.40 30.48
N CYS A 392 -0.87 -19.28 29.49
CA CYS A 392 -0.74 -18.88 28.09
C CYS A 392 -2.04 -18.23 27.58
N TYR A 393 -1.93 -17.16 26.80
CA TYR A 393 -3.02 -16.35 26.25
C TYR A 393 -4.23 -17.15 25.72
N ALA A 394 -4.01 -18.26 24.99
CA ALA A 394 -5.04 -19.11 24.41
C ALA A 394 -5.69 -20.11 25.39
N MET A 395 -5.16 -20.22 26.61
CA MET A 395 -5.71 -20.95 27.75
C MET A 395 -6.17 -20.03 28.89
N ASP A 396 -5.95 -18.73 28.74
CA ASP A 396 -6.28 -17.69 29.70
C ASP A 396 -7.71 -17.16 29.46
N ASN A 397 -8.51 -17.09 30.53
CA ASN A 397 -9.84 -16.50 30.50
C ASN A 397 -9.86 -14.98 30.79
N CYS A 398 -8.70 -14.37 31.11
CA CYS A 398 -8.47 -12.93 31.15
C CYS A 398 -7.12 -12.52 30.52
N PRO A 399 -6.93 -12.66 29.19
CA PRO A 399 -5.61 -12.60 28.49
C PRO A 399 -4.76 -11.32 28.58
N VAL A 400 -5.14 -10.33 29.40
CA VAL A 400 -4.46 -9.05 29.61
C VAL A 400 -4.55 -8.55 31.08
N ASP A 401 -5.17 -9.31 31.99
CA ASP A 401 -5.57 -8.89 33.34
C ASP A 401 -5.28 -9.99 34.40
N ALA A 402 -3.98 -10.25 34.60
CA ALA A 402 -3.36 -11.30 35.41
C ALA A 402 -4.21 -11.91 36.55
N ASN A 403 -4.69 -13.13 36.34
CA ASN A 403 -5.54 -13.90 37.25
C ASN A 403 -5.07 -15.38 37.42
N PRO A 404 -3.92 -15.67 38.07
CA PRO A 404 -3.25 -16.99 38.02
C PRO A 404 -4.02 -18.20 38.58
N THR A 405 -5.21 -17.96 39.14
CA THR A 405 -6.14 -19.00 39.60
C THR A 405 -7.13 -19.43 38.53
N GLN A 406 -7.33 -18.63 37.47
CA GLN A 406 -8.31 -18.82 36.41
C GLN A 406 -9.69 -19.08 37.00
N ASP A 407 -10.04 -18.29 38.02
CA ASP A 407 -11.37 -18.32 38.63
C ASP A 407 -12.37 -17.73 37.62
N ASP A 408 -13.43 -18.49 37.37
CA ASP A 408 -14.57 -18.24 36.48
C ASP A 408 -15.77 -18.85 37.22
N LEU A 409 -16.53 -17.98 37.88
CA LEU A 409 -17.54 -18.36 38.87
C LEU A 409 -18.85 -18.85 38.22
N ASP A 410 -19.19 -18.34 37.03
CA ASP A 410 -20.47 -18.60 36.36
C ASP A 410 -20.37 -19.56 35.15
N MET A 411 -19.15 -19.77 34.64
CA MET A 411 -18.76 -20.67 33.55
C MET A 411 -19.10 -20.19 32.13
N ASP A 412 -19.11 -18.89 31.88
CA ASP A 412 -19.21 -18.29 30.53
C ASP A 412 -17.91 -18.43 29.70
N GLY A 413 -16.76 -18.54 30.36
CA GLY A 413 -15.43 -18.62 29.76
C GLY A 413 -14.59 -17.32 29.83
N ARG A 414 -15.06 -16.31 30.55
CA ARG A 414 -14.33 -15.09 30.95
C ARG A 414 -14.00 -15.20 32.44
N GLY A 415 -12.83 -14.73 32.87
CA GLY A 415 -12.42 -14.82 34.28
C GLY A 415 -12.98 -13.71 35.16
N ASP A 416 -13.18 -14.00 36.45
CA ASP A 416 -13.71 -13.09 37.50
C ASP A 416 -13.01 -11.71 37.58
N VAL A 417 -11.81 -11.56 37.00
CA VAL A 417 -10.98 -10.36 37.07
C VAL A 417 -11.24 -9.38 35.92
N CYS A 418 -11.57 -9.91 34.74
CA CYS A 418 -11.84 -9.14 33.51
C CYS A 418 -13.32 -9.20 33.09
N ASP A 419 -14.14 -9.91 33.86
CA ASP A 419 -15.59 -9.88 33.76
C ASP A 419 -16.20 -8.72 34.54
N GLU A 420 -17.10 -8.01 33.87
CA GLU A 420 -17.91 -6.95 34.44
C GLU A 420 -19.16 -7.52 35.15
N CYS A 421 -19.51 -8.78 34.86
CA CYS A 421 -20.66 -9.52 35.37
C CYS A 421 -20.36 -10.91 36.02
N PRO A 422 -19.38 -11.08 36.95
CA PRO A 422 -18.84 -12.39 37.38
C PRO A 422 -19.78 -13.41 38.05
N ASP A 423 -21.08 -13.13 38.13
CA ASP A 423 -22.11 -14.00 38.73
C ASP A 423 -23.20 -14.36 37.69
N ASP A 424 -23.05 -14.00 36.41
CA ASP A 424 -24.08 -13.99 35.37
C ASP A 424 -23.58 -14.36 33.95
N PRO A 425 -23.80 -15.61 33.49
CA PRO A 425 -23.30 -16.08 32.20
C PRO A 425 -23.88 -15.38 30.96
N GLY A 426 -24.88 -14.50 31.14
CA GLY A 426 -25.40 -13.66 30.07
C GLY A 426 -24.51 -12.45 29.74
N ASN A 427 -23.58 -12.07 30.63
CA ASN A 427 -22.85 -10.80 30.54
C ASN A 427 -23.81 -9.59 30.40
N ASP A 428 -23.29 -8.45 29.98
CA ASP A 428 -24.05 -7.36 29.32
C ASP A 428 -24.29 -7.73 27.84
N ASP A 429 -25.37 -8.48 27.58
CA ASP A 429 -25.68 -9.10 26.27
C ASP A 429 -26.06 -8.05 25.19
N ASP A 430 -26.38 -6.81 25.58
CA ASP A 430 -26.75 -5.72 24.66
C ASP A 430 -25.88 -4.45 24.71
N GLY A 431 -25.02 -4.32 25.71
CA GLY A 431 -23.97 -3.31 25.83
C GLY A 431 -24.40 -2.02 26.53
N ASP A 432 -25.26 -2.10 27.55
CA ASP A 432 -25.82 -0.95 28.29
C ASP A 432 -25.22 -0.67 29.69
N ASP A 433 -24.13 -1.37 30.03
CA ASP A 433 -23.45 -1.38 31.33
C ASP A 433 -24.23 -2.11 32.45
N ILE A 434 -25.17 -3.02 32.11
CA ILE A 434 -26.00 -3.79 33.08
C ILE A 434 -26.04 -5.28 32.72
N CYS A 435 -25.68 -6.13 33.68
CA CYS A 435 -25.70 -7.58 33.50
C CYS A 435 -27.12 -8.13 33.27
N ALA A 436 -27.29 -9.04 32.32
CA ALA A 436 -28.55 -9.64 31.89
C ALA A 436 -29.46 -10.16 33.02
N ALA A 437 -28.91 -10.68 34.12
CA ALA A 437 -29.65 -11.15 35.29
C ALA A 437 -30.21 -10.03 36.19
N MET A 438 -29.74 -8.79 35.99
CA MET A 438 -30.22 -7.57 36.65
C MET A 438 -30.94 -6.61 35.70
N ASP A 439 -30.88 -6.88 34.40
CA ASP A 439 -31.52 -6.11 33.34
C ASP A 439 -32.99 -6.55 33.12
N ASN A 440 -33.90 -5.58 33.02
CA ASN A 440 -35.30 -5.79 32.66
C ASN A 440 -35.58 -5.79 31.15
N CYS A 441 -34.58 -5.53 30.31
CA CYS A 441 -34.59 -5.78 28.87
C CYS A 441 -33.27 -6.42 28.33
N PRO A 442 -32.86 -7.63 28.75
CA PRO A 442 -31.54 -8.27 28.49
C PRO A 442 -31.01 -8.38 27.06
N MET A 443 -31.74 -7.89 26.06
CA MET A 443 -31.40 -7.94 24.63
C MET A 443 -31.71 -6.60 23.93
N THR A 444 -32.01 -5.51 24.66
CA THR A 444 -32.50 -4.23 24.13
C THR A 444 -32.08 -3.02 25.00
N PHE A 445 -30.84 -2.59 24.81
CA PHE A 445 -30.16 -1.41 25.37
C PHE A 445 -31.10 -0.37 25.98
N ASN A 446 -31.16 -0.33 27.31
CA ASN A 446 -32.06 0.55 28.06
C ASN A 446 -31.43 1.02 29.40
N PRO A 447 -30.27 1.70 29.41
CA PRO A 447 -29.36 1.89 30.59
C PRO A 447 -29.92 2.72 31.74
N THR A 448 -31.19 3.11 31.63
CA THR A 448 -32.01 3.72 32.67
C THR A 448 -32.86 2.73 33.46
N GLN A 449 -33.00 1.47 33.01
CA GLN A 449 -33.87 0.43 33.59
C GLN A 449 -35.29 0.94 33.87
N LEU A 450 -35.83 1.72 32.92
CA LEU A 450 -37.13 2.36 33.09
C LEU A 450 -38.25 1.35 32.89
N ASP A 451 -38.73 0.81 33.99
CA ASP A 451 -39.99 0.10 34.14
C ASP A 451 -41.07 1.13 34.56
N GLN A 452 -42.20 1.16 33.86
CA GLN A 452 -43.23 2.21 34.00
C GLN A 452 -44.44 1.81 34.85
N ASP A 453 -44.79 0.53 34.89
CA ASP A 453 -45.97 -0.02 35.59
C ASP A 453 -45.63 -1.04 36.69
N MET A 454 -44.35 -1.44 36.78
CA MET A 454 -43.71 -2.27 37.80
C MET A 454 -43.97 -3.77 37.67
N ASP A 455 -44.06 -4.28 36.45
CA ASP A 455 -44.21 -5.71 36.13
C ASP A 455 -42.87 -6.49 36.18
N GLY A 456 -41.74 -5.81 35.91
CA GLY A 456 -40.40 -6.37 35.84
C GLY A 456 -39.80 -6.45 34.43
N VAL A 457 -40.49 -5.95 33.40
CA VAL A 457 -40.02 -5.77 32.03
C VAL A 457 -39.71 -4.28 31.80
N GLY A 458 -38.66 -3.96 31.06
CA GLY A 458 -38.32 -2.57 30.78
C GLY A 458 -39.20 -1.98 29.67
N ALA A 459 -39.64 -0.73 29.83
CA ALA A 459 -40.56 -0.05 28.92
C ALA A 459 -40.08 0.18 27.47
N VAL A 460 -38.90 -0.36 27.11
CA VAL A 460 -38.34 -0.36 25.74
C VAL A 460 -38.56 -1.72 25.04
N CYS A 461 -38.59 -2.82 25.78
CA CYS A 461 -38.84 -4.18 25.28
C CYS A 461 -40.24 -4.72 25.65
N ASP A 462 -40.89 -4.09 26.62
CA ASP A 462 -42.28 -4.31 27.01
C ASP A 462 -43.27 -4.04 25.87
N VAL A 463 -44.24 -4.95 25.71
CA VAL A 463 -45.31 -4.88 24.70
C VAL A 463 -46.45 -3.97 25.17
N CYS A 464 -46.64 -3.86 26.49
CA CYS A 464 -47.70 -3.14 27.16
C CYS A 464 -47.19 -2.15 28.25
N PRO A 465 -46.39 -1.11 27.90
CA PRO A 465 -45.57 -0.30 28.84
C PRO A 465 -46.27 0.60 29.86
N LEU A 466 -47.55 0.37 30.12
CA LEU A 466 -48.42 1.10 31.04
C LEU A 466 -49.44 0.16 31.72
N ASP A 467 -49.24 -1.15 31.66
CA ASP A 467 -50.17 -2.19 32.09
C ASP A 467 -49.46 -3.47 32.58
N ALA A 468 -49.15 -3.52 33.87
CA ALA A 468 -48.46 -4.66 34.50
C ALA A 468 -49.25 -5.99 34.55
N ASP A 469 -50.45 -6.04 33.97
CA ASP A 469 -51.18 -7.29 33.69
C ASP A 469 -50.88 -7.85 32.29
N ASP A 470 -50.22 -7.07 31.42
CA ASP A 470 -49.74 -7.44 30.08
C ASP A 470 -50.87 -7.90 29.12
N ASP A 471 -50.51 -8.51 27.99
CA ASP A 471 -51.44 -9.26 27.11
C ASP A 471 -51.70 -10.67 27.70
N LEU A 472 -52.77 -10.80 28.50
CA LEU A 472 -53.04 -12.01 29.30
C LEU A 472 -53.48 -13.24 28.50
N ASP A 473 -54.12 -13.05 27.35
CA ASP A 473 -54.68 -14.13 26.51
C ASP A 473 -54.00 -14.25 25.14
N MET A 474 -53.06 -13.35 24.84
CA MET A 474 -52.15 -13.33 23.69
C MET A 474 -52.83 -12.95 22.37
N ASP A 475 -53.83 -12.05 22.44
CA ASP A 475 -54.61 -11.54 21.31
C ASP A 475 -53.90 -10.39 20.56
N GLY A 476 -52.93 -9.73 21.20
CA GLY A 476 -52.19 -8.56 20.71
C GLY A 476 -52.60 -7.22 21.32
N LEU A 477 -53.44 -7.22 22.36
CA LEU A 477 -53.90 -6.04 23.09
C LEU A 477 -53.58 -6.16 24.59
N CYS A 478 -53.35 -5.01 25.23
CA CYS A 478 -53.05 -4.98 26.66
C CYS A 478 -54.34 -5.10 27.47
N SER A 479 -54.29 -5.83 28.60
CA SER A 479 -55.41 -6.08 29.52
C SER A 479 -56.22 -4.84 29.94
N ASN A 480 -55.65 -3.64 29.87
CA ASN A 480 -56.28 -2.35 30.21
C ASN A 480 -57.05 -1.68 29.07
N VAL A 481 -56.89 -2.15 27.83
CA VAL A 481 -57.62 -1.68 26.63
C VAL A 481 -58.40 -2.80 25.95
N ASP A 482 -58.18 -4.05 26.34
CA ASP A 482 -58.93 -5.22 25.90
C ASP A 482 -60.29 -5.33 26.63
N ASN A 483 -61.38 -5.35 25.85
CA ASN A 483 -62.74 -5.51 26.32
C ASN A 483 -63.13 -6.96 26.71
N CYS A 484 -62.24 -7.94 26.49
CA CYS A 484 -62.44 -9.34 26.85
C CYS A 484 -61.30 -10.07 27.57
N ARG A 485 -60.24 -9.37 28.06
CA ARG A 485 -59.09 -9.70 28.97
C ARG A 485 -58.57 -11.14 29.19
N LEU A 486 -59.39 -12.18 29.02
CA LEU A 486 -59.13 -13.60 29.23
C LEU A 486 -59.59 -14.47 28.03
N LEU A 487 -60.04 -13.89 26.92
CA LEU A 487 -60.63 -14.56 25.74
C LEU A 487 -60.32 -13.88 24.38
N ASP A 488 -59.08 -14.06 23.88
CA ASP A 488 -58.58 -13.85 22.49
C ASP A 488 -59.64 -13.32 21.49
N ASN A 489 -59.77 -11.99 21.42
CA ASN A 489 -60.69 -11.31 20.51
C ASN A 489 -60.03 -10.07 19.82
N PRO A 490 -59.04 -10.27 18.92
CA PRO A 490 -58.21 -9.18 18.37
C PRO A 490 -58.94 -8.15 17.50
N MET A 491 -60.23 -8.36 17.26
CA MET A 491 -61.11 -7.47 16.52
C MET A 491 -62.03 -6.63 17.43
N GLN A 492 -62.06 -6.92 18.74
CA GLN A 492 -62.71 -6.16 19.80
C GLN A 492 -64.17 -5.82 19.46
N GLU A 493 -64.92 -6.79 18.94
CA GLU A 493 -66.35 -6.64 18.73
C GLU A 493 -67.06 -6.38 20.07
N ASP A 494 -67.90 -5.34 20.08
CA ASP A 494 -68.74 -4.86 21.18
C ASP A 494 -70.02 -4.33 20.49
N ALA A 495 -71.04 -5.19 20.41
CA ALA A 495 -72.19 -4.99 19.53
C ALA A 495 -73.20 -3.96 20.04
N ASP A 496 -73.34 -3.82 21.36
CA ASP A 496 -74.26 -2.87 21.99
C ASP A 496 -73.57 -1.62 22.58
N GLY A 497 -72.27 -1.68 22.86
CA GLY A 497 -71.43 -0.54 23.24
C GLY A 497 -71.30 -0.32 24.76
N ASP A 498 -71.37 -1.36 25.58
CA ASP A 498 -71.26 -1.26 27.05
C ASP A 498 -69.80 -1.30 27.57
N GLY A 499 -68.88 -1.83 26.76
CA GLY A 499 -67.45 -1.99 27.07
C GLY A 499 -67.00 -3.41 27.44
N VAL A 500 -67.87 -4.41 27.37
CA VAL A 500 -67.55 -5.85 27.40
C VAL A 500 -67.64 -6.37 25.96
N GLY A 501 -66.70 -7.21 25.53
CA GLY A 501 -66.71 -7.72 24.14
C GLY A 501 -67.66 -8.90 23.90
N ASP A 502 -68.13 -9.05 22.66
CA ASP A 502 -69.08 -10.07 22.20
C ASP A 502 -68.70 -11.53 22.56
N LEU A 503 -67.41 -11.83 22.82
CA LEU A 503 -66.93 -13.17 23.15
C LEU A 503 -66.97 -13.51 24.65
N CYS A 504 -66.97 -12.50 25.51
CA CYS A 504 -66.93 -12.64 26.97
C CYS A 504 -68.17 -12.09 27.66
N ASP A 505 -69.00 -11.32 26.96
CA ASP A 505 -70.30 -10.90 27.41
C ASP A 505 -71.33 -12.06 27.37
N ALA A 506 -72.15 -12.14 28.42
CA ALA A 506 -73.29 -13.04 28.50
C ALA A 506 -74.47 -12.56 27.64
N CYS A 507 -74.57 -11.24 27.40
CA CYS A 507 -75.75 -10.59 26.83
C CYS A 507 -75.45 -9.55 25.72
N PRO A 508 -74.84 -9.92 24.55
CA PRO A 508 -74.29 -8.97 23.55
C PRO A 508 -75.31 -8.19 22.69
N GLY A 509 -76.44 -7.84 23.29
CA GLY A 509 -77.48 -6.96 22.75
C GLY A 509 -78.11 -6.03 23.78
N GLU A 510 -77.65 -6.07 25.05
CA GLU A 510 -78.10 -5.21 26.14
C GLU A 510 -76.94 -4.32 26.60
N ASN A 511 -77.01 -3.00 26.34
CA ASN A 511 -75.99 -2.04 26.79
C ASN A 511 -76.07 -1.81 28.32
N ASP A 512 -75.71 -2.83 29.10
CA ASP A 512 -75.54 -2.83 30.55
C ASP A 512 -74.65 -4.00 31.00
N THR A 513 -73.45 -3.66 31.49
CA THR A 513 -72.40 -4.55 32.05
C THR A 513 -72.85 -5.52 33.16
N PHE A 514 -74.12 -5.49 33.56
CA PHE A 514 -74.75 -6.38 34.54
C PHE A 514 -76.06 -7.01 34.02
N ALA A 515 -76.21 -7.20 32.70
CA ALA A 515 -77.40 -7.75 32.05
C ALA A 515 -77.75 -9.22 32.38
N ASP A 516 -76.87 -9.95 33.09
CA ASP A 516 -77.18 -11.25 33.75
C ASP A 516 -76.85 -11.14 35.26
N PRO A 517 -77.80 -10.69 36.12
CA PRO A 517 -77.52 -10.37 37.52
C PRO A 517 -77.27 -11.57 38.43
N ASP A 518 -77.66 -12.78 38.04
CA ASP A 518 -77.50 -13.99 38.85
C ASP A 518 -76.65 -15.11 38.22
N GLY A 519 -76.22 -14.92 36.97
CA GLY A 519 -75.20 -15.70 36.28
C GLY A 519 -75.73 -17.00 35.66
N ASP A 520 -76.97 -17.00 35.18
CA ASP A 520 -77.65 -18.20 34.67
C ASP A 520 -77.62 -18.36 33.14
N GLY A 521 -77.29 -17.28 32.41
CA GLY A 521 -77.27 -17.20 30.95
C GLY A 521 -78.54 -16.67 30.28
N ALA A 522 -79.48 -16.10 31.03
CA ALA A 522 -80.61 -15.32 30.53
C ALA A 522 -80.40 -13.82 30.81
N CYS A 523 -80.74 -12.98 29.82
CA CYS A 523 -80.55 -11.54 29.89
C CYS A 523 -81.78 -10.84 30.48
N THR A 524 -81.60 -9.70 31.18
CA THR A 524 -82.68 -9.10 31.99
C THR A 524 -83.98 -8.78 31.26
N LEU A 525 -83.97 -8.61 29.93
CA LEU A 525 -85.19 -8.38 29.14
C LEU A 525 -85.93 -9.68 28.76
N GLU A 526 -85.24 -10.81 28.77
CA GLU A 526 -85.78 -12.15 28.48
C GLU A 526 -85.89 -13.06 29.73
N ASP A 527 -85.30 -12.67 30.86
CA ASP A 527 -85.31 -13.41 32.11
C ASP A 527 -86.60 -13.18 32.92
N ASN A 528 -87.33 -14.25 33.20
CA ASN A 528 -88.54 -14.26 34.03
C ASN A 528 -88.27 -14.42 35.54
N CYS A 529 -87.01 -14.62 35.94
CA CYS A 529 -86.53 -14.50 37.32
C CYS A 529 -85.20 -13.72 37.47
N PRO A 530 -85.15 -12.39 37.21
CA PRO A 530 -83.92 -11.53 37.18
C PRO A 530 -83.03 -11.42 38.44
N GLY A 531 -83.16 -12.33 39.40
CA GLY A 531 -82.31 -12.48 40.56
C GLY A 531 -82.47 -13.84 41.25
N THR A 532 -82.95 -14.86 40.53
CA THR A 532 -83.05 -16.26 40.98
C THR A 532 -82.81 -17.25 39.83
N SER A 533 -81.52 -17.46 39.53
CA SER A 533 -80.96 -18.40 38.56
C SER A 533 -81.84 -19.60 38.20
N ASN A 534 -82.44 -19.53 37.01
CA ASN A 534 -83.33 -20.52 36.45
C ASN A 534 -83.05 -20.78 34.93
N PRO A 535 -81.88 -21.35 34.52
CA PRO A 535 -81.36 -21.34 33.13
C PRO A 535 -82.21 -21.98 32.00
N ARG A 536 -83.42 -22.41 32.32
CA ARG A 536 -84.41 -22.98 31.40
C ARG A 536 -85.61 -22.08 31.19
N GLN A 537 -85.73 -20.96 31.92
CA GLN A 537 -86.79 -19.97 31.78
C GLN A 537 -88.17 -20.65 31.75
N LEU A 538 -88.41 -21.48 32.78
CA LEU A 538 -89.64 -22.25 32.93
C LEU A 538 -90.70 -21.39 33.61
N ASP A 539 -91.87 -21.43 33.01
CA ASP A 539 -93.08 -20.68 33.34
C ASP A 539 -94.24 -21.60 32.92
N ASP A 540 -94.79 -22.34 33.89
CA ASP A 540 -95.74 -23.43 33.65
C ASP A 540 -97.19 -22.95 33.47
N ASP A 541 -97.57 -21.80 34.05
CA ASP A 541 -98.92 -21.22 34.01
C ASP A 541 -99.06 -19.95 33.14
N ARG A 542 -97.97 -19.19 32.93
CA ARG A 542 -97.82 -18.04 32.03
C ARG A 542 -98.34 -16.71 32.53
N ASP A 543 -98.09 -16.41 33.80
CA ASP A 543 -98.25 -15.06 34.36
C ASP A 543 -97.11 -14.10 33.92
N GLY A 544 -95.90 -14.64 33.74
CA GLY A 544 -94.68 -13.92 33.37
C GLY A 544 -93.57 -13.93 34.45
N ALA A 545 -93.81 -14.51 35.63
CA ALA A 545 -92.78 -14.94 36.55
C ALA A 545 -92.26 -16.34 36.18
N GLY A 546 -91.03 -16.69 36.57
CA GLY A 546 -90.52 -18.05 36.42
C GLY A 546 -90.78 -18.91 37.64
N ASN A 547 -91.00 -20.22 37.44
CA ASN A 547 -91.33 -21.19 38.49
C ASN A 547 -90.41 -21.20 39.75
N GLU A 548 -89.20 -20.64 39.67
CA GLU A 548 -88.22 -20.63 40.76
C GLU A 548 -88.31 -19.35 41.63
N CYS A 549 -88.89 -18.27 41.11
CA CYS A 549 -89.11 -17.00 41.82
C CYS A 549 -90.60 -16.66 42.03
N ASP A 550 -91.49 -17.36 41.34
CA ASP A 550 -92.94 -17.31 41.49
C ASP A 550 -93.39 -17.94 42.84
N PRO A 551 -94.20 -17.23 43.66
CA PRO A 551 -94.81 -17.79 44.87
C PRO A 551 -95.77 -18.96 44.60
N CYS A 552 -96.43 -18.98 43.44
CA CYS A 552 -97.50 -19.89 43.07
C CYS A 552 -97.34 -20.50 41.64
N PRO A 553 -96.30 -21.33 41.37
CA PRO A 553 -95.89 -21.84 40.03
C PRO A 553 -96.83 -22.74 39.22
N ALA A 554 -98.13 -22.69 39.49
CA ALA A 554 -99.18 -23.40 38.78
C ALA A 554 -100.51 -22.62 38.71
N ASP A 555 -100.54 -21.38 39.21
CA ASP A 555 -101.72 -20.53 39.29
C ASP A 555 -101.41 -19.09 38.80
N PRO A 556 -101.83 -18.71 37.58
CA PRO A 556 -101.45 -17.43 36.98
C PRO A 556 -102.20 -16.23 37.56
N ASP A 557 -103.10 -16.45 38.53
CA ASP A 557 -103.75 -15.41 39.33
C ASP A 557 -103.12 -15.27 40.75
N ASP A 558 -102.11 -16.08 41.09
CA ASP A 558 -101.22 -15.98 42.27
C ASP A 558 -101.95 -16.08 43.64
N ASP A 559 -101.34 -15.64 44.74
CA ASP A 559 -102.01 -15.40 46.03
C ASP A 559 -102.88 -14.11 45.97
N ALA A 560 -104.05 -14.24 45.34
CA ALA A 560 -104.92 -13.12 44.97
C ALA A 560 -105.44 -12.27 46.15
N ASP A 561 -105.58 -12.85 47.35
CA ASP A 561 -106.05 -12.16 48.56
C ASP A 561 -104.94 -11.85 49.60
N GLY A 562 -103.77 -12.48 49.48
CA GLY A 562 -102.57 -12.23 50.25
C GLY A 562 -102.49 -12.98 51.58
N ASP A 563 -103.11 -14.16 51.70
CA ASP A 563 -103.12 -14.98 52.92
C ASP A 563 -101.93 -15.95 53.08
N GLY A 564 -101.24 -16.23 51.98
CA GLY A 564 -100.14 -17.20 51.88
C GLY A 564 -100.53 -18.56 51.29
N VAL A 565 -101.66 -18.69 50.60
CA VAL A 565 -102.11 -19.88 49.86
C VAL A 565 -102.47 -19.49 48.42
N CYS A 566 -102.01 -20.28 47.45
CA CYS A 566 -102.30 -20.04 46.02
C CYS A 566 -103.76 -20.35 45.68
N GLY A 567 -104.38 -19.52 44.83
CA GLY A 567 -105.81 -19.61 44.49
C GLY A 567 -106.26 -20.96 43.93
N ASP A 568 -105.38 -21.71 43.25
CA ASP A 568 -105.66 -23.05 42.70
C ASP A 568 -105.90 -24.13 43.76
N VAL A 569 -105.37 -23.92 44.97
CA VAL A 569 -105.50 -24.81 46.14
C VAL A 569 -106.21 -24.15 47.33
N ASP A 570 -106.50 -22.86 47.26
CA ASP A 570 -107.28 -22.13 48.25
C ASP A 570 -108.77 -22.49 48.18
N ASN A 571 -109.38 -22.80 49.33
CA ASN A 571 -110.81 -23.01 49.45
C ASN A 571 -111.65 -21.72 49.62
N CYS A 572 -111.01 -20.54 49.65
CA CYS A 572 -111.59 -19.19 49.54
C CYS A 572 -110.72 -18.19 48.75
N PRO A 573 -110.46 -18.37 47.43
CA PRO A 573 -109.47 -17.59 46.65
C PRO A 573 -109.61 -16.05 46.57
N ASP A 574 -110.63 -15.46 47.21
CA ASP A 574 -110.92 -14.01 47.24
C ASP A 574 -111.02 -13.46 48.70
N ASP A 575 -110.91 -14.30 49.74
CA ASP A 575 -111.30 -14.03 51.13
C ASP A 575 -110.32 -14.65 52.18
N ALA A 576 -109.22 -13.94 52.41
CA ALA A 576 -108.04 -14.38 53.17
C ALA A 576 -108.30 -15.23 54.43
N ASN A 577 -107.88 -16.50 54.39
CA ASN A 577 -108.22 -17.51 55.38
C ASN A 577 -107.03 -18.32 55.99
N ALA A 578 -105.87 -18.41 55.32
CA ALA A 578 -104.51 -18.94 55.58
C ALA A 578 -104.36 -20.32 56.26
N SER A 579 -105.29 -20.64 57.13
CA SER A 579 -105.47 -21.89 57.85
C SER A 579 -106.21 -22.95 57.04
N GLN A 580 -106.86 -22.57 55.92
CA GLN A 580 -107.62 -23.46 55.03
C GLN A 580 -108.63 -24.30 55.83
N ALA A 581 -109.29 -23.65 56.79
CA ALA A 581 -110.24 -24.30 57.68
C ALA A 581 -111.54 -24.59 56.93
N ASP A 582 -111.96 -25.85 56.99
CA ASP A 582 -113.20 -26.38 56.41
C ASP A 582 -113.75 -27.39 57.43
N GLU A 583 -114.63 -26.93 58.33
CA GLU A 583 -115.13 -27.78 59.45
C GLU A 583 -116.13 -28.84 58.98
N ASP A 584 -116.77 -28.70 57.82
CA ASP A 584 -117.82 -29.62 57.33
C ASP A 584 -117.41 -30.53 56.15
N GLY A 585 -116.34 -30.16 55.44
CA GLY A 585 -115.61 -30.97 54.47
C GLY A 585 -116.15 -30.90 53.03
N ASP A 586 -116.80 -29.79 52.64
CA ASP A 586 -117.40 -29.63 51.31
C ASP A 586 -116.47 -29.03 50.24
N GLY A 587 -115.34 -28.45 50.67
CA GLY A 587 -114.32 -27.86 49.79
C GLY A 587 -114.40 -26.33 49.64
N ILE A 588 -115.28 -25.66 50.38
CA ILE A 588 -115.29 -24.20 50.57
C ILE A 588 -114.81 -23.89 51.99
N GLY A 589 -113.98 -22.85 52.17
CA GLY A 589 -113.42 -22.52 53.49
C GLY A 589 -114.38 -21.77 54.41
N ASP A 590 -114.21 -21.96 55.73
CA ASP A 590 -115.00 -21.33 56.80
C ASP A 590 -115.06 -19.77 56.73
N ALA A 591 -114.15 -19.14 55.99
CA ALA A 591 -114.06 -17.68 55.83
C ALA A 591 -115.03 -17.11 54.78
N CYS A 592 -115.17 -17.81 53.65
CA CYS A 592 -116.05 -17.45 52.53
C CYS A 592 -117.36 -18.27 52.52
N ASP A 593 -117.46 -19.35 53.31
CA ASP A 593 -118.73 -20.04 53.58
C ASP A 593 -119.69 -19.17 54.39
N MET A 594 -120.45 -18.35 53.66
CA MET A 594 -121.54 -17.53 54.19
C MET A 594 -122.75 -18.35 54.70
N ASP A 595 -122.80 -19.67 54.46
CA ASP A 595 -123.89 -20.57 54.84
C ASP A 595 -123.57 -21.50 56.03
N GLY A 596 -122.46 -21.23 56.74
CA GLY A 596 -121.99 -21.87 57.97
C GLY A 596 -123.10 -22.42 58.88
N GLY A 597 -123.47 -23.68 58.62
CA GLY A 597 -124.29 -24.53 59.48
C GLY A 597 -125.70 -24.06 59.88
N SER A 598 -126.56 -23.48 59.02
CA SER A 598 -128.01 -23.44 59.34
C SER A 598 -129.05 -23.42 58.19
N THR A 599 -129.33 -24.59 57.64
CA THR A 599 -130.69 -25.07 57.24
C THR A 599 -131.48 -24.33 56.13
N SER A 600 -131.66 -25.06 55.04
CA SER A 600 -132.94 -25.25 54.31
C SER A 600 -133.50 -24.14 53.39
N GLY A 601 -133.09 -24.22 52.11
CA GLY A 601 -133.89 -23.87 50.93
C GLY A 601 -133.90 -22.38 50.53
N GLY A 602 -133.87 -22.02 49.25
CA GLY A 602 -133.81 -22.84 48.03
C GLY A 602 -134.53 -22.17 46.85
N ASP A 603 -134.16 -22.59 45.63
CA ASP A 603 -134.83 -22.34 44.35
C ASP A 603 -134.64 -20.96 43.67
N GLU A 604 -134.43 -20.99 42.35
CA GLU A 604 -134.45 -19.86 41.38
C GLU A 604 -133.38 -18.72 41.60
N SER A 605 -132.82 -18.03 40.60
CA SER A 605 -132.73 -18.20 39.13
C SER A 605 -131.87 -17.06 38.56
N THR A 606 -131.18 -17.30 37.43
CA THR A 606 -130.65 -16.29 36.47
C THR A 606 -129.65 -15.22 37.00
N GLY A 607 -128.63 -14.81 36.26
CA GLY A 607 -128.23 -15.18 34.90
C GLY A 607 -127.92 -13.94 34.05
N GLY A 608 -126.73 -13.94 33.43
CA GLY A 608 -126.24 -12.84 32.60
C GLY A 608 -125.71 -11.66 33.42
N LEU A 609 -124.99 -10.72 32.82
CA LEU A 609 -124.53 -10.56 31.43
C LEU A 609 -123.65 -9.29 31.44
N ASP A 610 -122.89 -9.02 30.36
CA ASP A 610 -122.65 -7.64 29.88
C ASP A 610 -121.71 -6.77 30.77
N ASP A 611 -120.85 -5.90 30.25
CA ASP A 611 -120.29 -5.69 28.90
C ASP A 611 -119.13 -4.68 29.05
N SER A 612 -118.30 -4.57 28.01
CA SER A 612 -117.53 -3.38 27.57
C SER A 612 -116.93 -2.40 28.60
N THR A 613 -115.67 -2.00 28.46
CA THR A 613 -115.21 -0.91 27.56
C THR A 613 -113.72 -0.70 27.87
N GLY A 614 -112.85 -0.09 27.06
CA GLY A 614 -112.90 0.53 25.73
C GLY A 614 -111.47 1.07 25.48
N ASP A 615 -110.88 0.94 24.30
CA ASP A 615 -111.14 1.71 23.07
C ASP A 615 -110.30 3.02 22.97
N GLU A 616 -109.97 3.38 21.73
CA GLU A 616 -109.30 4.59 21.21
C GLU A 616 -107.77 4.78 21.31
N SER A 617 -107.10 4.30 20.26
CA SER A 617 -106.37 5.09 19.24
C SER A 617 -105.79 6.48 19.58
N GLY A 618 -104.55 6.75 19.13
CA GLY A 618 -104.00 8.13 19.07
C GLY A 618 -102.71 8.27 18.24
N ASN A 619 -102.83 8.56 16.94
CA ASN A 619 -101.72 8.63 15.98
C ASN A 619 -101.30 10.07 15.62
N GLY A 620 -99.99 10.33 15.42
CA GLY A 620 -99.48 11.33 14.45
C GLY A 620 -98.85 12.65 14.96
N ASP A 621 -97.55 12.80 14.69
CA ASP A 621 -96.90 13.86 13.87
C ASP A 621 -97.45 15.32 13.85
N ASP A 622 -96.63 16.33 14.22
CA ASP A 622 -96.44 17.59 13.44
C ASP A 622 -95.16 18.43 13.82
N THR A 623 -94.61 19.07 12.77
CA THR A 623 -93.48 20.00 12.49
C THR A 623 -92.81 20.98 13.50
N THR A 624 -91.52 21.30 13.25
CA THR A 624 -90.90 22.63 12.84
C THR A 624 -89.34 22.62 12.93
N GLY A 625 -88.52 23.52 12.32
CA GLY A 625 -88.72 24.49 11.22
C GLY A 625 -87.77 25.74 11.19
N SER A 626 -87.09 26.03 10.04
CA SER A 626 -86.36 27.29 9.62
C SER A 626 -84.80 27.35 9.61
N ASP A 627 -84.25 28.09 8.61
CA ASP A 627 -82.84 28.29 8.15
C ASP A 627 -82.40 29.79 8.31
N PRO A 628 -81.10 30.21 8.45
CA PRO A 628 -80.24 30.61 7.28
C PRO A 628 -78.67 30.50 7.39
N THR A 629 -78.05 29.77 6.44
CA THR A 629 -76.84 30.09 5.59
C THR A 629 -75.49 30.70 6.11
N LEU A 630 -74.37 29.97 5.88
CA LEU A 630 -73.05 30.31 5.21
C LEU A 630 -72.15 31.52 5.65
N PRO A 631 -70.83 31.61 5.30
CA PRO A 631 -70.01 30.83 4.31
C PRO A 631 -68.59 30.34 4.75
N ASN A 632 -67.90 29.65 3.83
CA ASN A 632 -66.42 29.50 3.77
C ASN A 632 -65.84 30.50 2.74
N ASP A 633 -64.54 30.81 2.85
CA ASP A 633 -63.75 31.54 1.82
C ASP A 633 -62.54 30.71 1.35
N GLU A 634 -62.16 30.88 0.07
CA GLU A 634 -61.02 30.22 -0.60
C GLU A 634 -59.77 31.12 -0.69
N ALA A 635 -58.69 30.58 -1.27
CA ALA A 635 -57.33 31.12 -1.29
C ALA A 635 -57.03 32.20 -2.36
N GLU A 636 -55.97 32.98 -2.13
CA GLU A 636 -55.02 33.55 -3.10
C GLU A 636 -53.65 33.70 -2.39
N GLY A 637 -52.46 33.78 -3.01
CA GLY A 637 -52.04 33.85 -4.41
C GLY A 637 -50.65 34.53 -4.52
N SER A 638 -49.96 34.42 -5.67
CA SER A 638 -48.61 34.98 -5.98
C SER A 638 -47.39 34.31 -5.30
N GLY A 639 -46.21 34.17 -5.95
CA GLY A 639 -45.86 34.39 -7.36
C GLY A 639 -44.41 34.87 -7.59
N GLY A 640 -43.69 34.21 -8.51
CA GLY A 640 -42.70 34.82 -9.42
C GLY A 640 -41.33 35.33 -8.92
N ASP A 641 -40.29 34.55 -9.28
CA ASP A 641 -39.18 34.96 -10.18
C ASP A 641 -37.96 35.80 -9.66
N THR A 642 -36.82 35.58 -10.33
CA THR A 642 -35.52 36.31 -10.30
C THR A 642 -34.62 36.23 -9.03
N ASP A 643 -33.28 36.38 -9.08
CA ASP A 643 -32.21 36.15 -10.10
C ASP A 643 -30.81 36.36 -9.43
N ASN A 644 -29.74 35.76 -9.98
CA ASN A 644 -28.29 36.00 -9.77
C ASN A 644 -27.59 35.87 -8.39
N GLY A 645 -26.33 35.40 -8.41
CA GLY A 645 -25.28 35.97 -7.55
C GLY A 645 -24.05 35.12 -7.20
N ASP A 646 -23.10 34.97 -8.14
CA ASP A 646 -21.78 34.30 -8.00
C ASP A 646 -20.98 34.53 -6.71
N THR A 647 -20.24 33.50 -6.24
CA THR A 647 -18.75 33.36 -6.33
C THR A 647 -18.29 32.09 -5.57
N ASP A 648 -17.64 31.12 -6.21
CA ASP A 648 -16.17 30.97 -6.41
C ASP A 648 -15.41 30.60 -5.10
N GLY A 649 -14.64 29.52 -4.98
CA GLY A 649 -14.32 28.45 -5.95
C GLY A 649 -13.31 27.42 -5.43
N SER A 650 -12.96 26.47 -6.32
CA SER A 650 -11.98 25.35 -6.25
C SER A 650 -12.42 24.11 -5.46
N GLY A 651 -12.35 22.87 -5.96
CA GLY A 651 -11.40 22.22 -6.88
C GLY A 651 -10.64 21.15 -6.07
N GLN A 652 -10.49 19.88 -6.45
CA GLN A 652 -10.61 19.22 -7.76
C GLN A 652 -11.17 17.77 -7.63
N THR A 653 -11.62 17.21 -8.76
CA THR A 653 -12.00 15.81 -9.02
C THR A 653 -10.80 15.05 -9.64
N PRO A 654 -10.90 13.85 -10.26
CA PRO A 654 -11.92 12.76 -10.30
C PRO A 654 -11.31 11.43 -9.77
N THR A 655 -11.86 10.21 -9.82
CA THR A 655 -12.71 9.41 -10.73
C THR A 655 -13.46 8.33 -9.90
N GLY A 656 -14.54 7.66 -10.30
CA GLY A 656 -15.11 7.43 -11.63
C GLY A 656 -15.14 5.93 -11.92
N ASP A 657 -16.35 5.38 -12.12
CA ASP A 657 -16.68 3.99 -12.49
C ASP A 657 -16.39 2.87 -11.45
N GLY A 658 -17.22 1.83 -11.27
CA GLY A 658 -18.54 1.57 -11.86
C GLY A 658 -19.08 0.18 -11.49
N CYS A 659 -20.37 0.08 -11.13
CA CYS A 659 -21.00 -1.22 -10.84
C CYS A 659 -21.19 -2.07 -12.11
N SER A 660 -20.87 -3.37 -12.06
CA SER A 660 -21.35 -4.34 -13.04
C SER A 660 -21.45 -5.74 -12.45
N CYS A 661 -22.59 -6.41 -12.65
CA CYS A 661 -22.83 -7.77 -12.20
C CYS A 661 -22.43 -8.78 -13.29
N ARG A 662 -21.71 -9.86 -12.94
CA ARG A 662 -22.17 -11.27 -13.09
C ARG A 662 -21.10 -12.36 -12.90
N SER A 663 -21.63 -13.54 -12.56
CA SER A 663 -21.16 -14.91 -12.81
C SER A 663 -19.98 -15.47 -12.01
N GLU A 664 -20.32 -16.47 -11.19
CA GLU A 664 -19.47 -17.58 -10.74
C GLU A 664 -18.83 -18.34 -11.93
N PRO A 665 -17.84 -19.20 -11.67
CA PRO A 665 -18.21 -20.62 -11.63
C PRO A 665 -17.61 -21.44 -10.47
N SER A 666 -18.30 -22.54 -10.18
CA SER A 666 -18.02 -23.60 -9.21
C SER A 666 -16.68 -24.35 -9.39
N GLY A 667 -16.07 -24.81 -8.29
CA GLY A 667 -14.87 -25.66 -8.34
C GLY A 667 -14.36 -26.25 -7.02
N GLY A 668 -15.24 -26.71 -6.11
CA GLY A 668 -14.80 -27.31 -4.85
C GLY A 668 -14.18 -28.72 -4.99
N ALA A 669 -13.13 -29.00 -4.22
CA ALA A 669 -12.53 -30.33 -4.10
C ALA A 669 -12.12 -30.62 -2.63
N PRO A 670 -12.67 -31.64 -1.96
CA PRO A 670 -12.29 -32.00 -0.61
C PRO A 670 -11.15 -33.04 -0.59
N TRP A 671 -10.28 -32.93 0.42
CA TRP A 671 -9.34 -33.99 0.80
C TRP A 671 -10.06 -35.12 1.53
N TRP A 672 -9.59 -36.36 1.38
CA TRP A 672 -9.70 -37.40 2.42
C TRP A 672 -8.46 -38.31 2.42
N LEU A 673 -8.18 -38.83 3.61
CA LEU A 673 -6.89 -39.33 4.10
C LEU A 673 -6.64 -40.84 3.83
N LEU A 674 -5.54 -41.35 4.42
CA LEU A 674 -5.14 -42.75 4.67
C LEU A 674 -4.36 -43.53 3.57
N LEU A 675 -3.34 -44.35 3.89
CA LEU A 675 -2.34 -44.41 4.99
C LEU A 675 -1.36 -45.59 4.72
N LEU A 676 -0.14 -45.55 5.27
CA LEU A 676 0.84 -46.67 5.43
C LEU A 676 1.48 -47.22 4.12
N ALA A 677 2.79 -47.50 4.00
CA ALA A 677 3.76 -47.94 5.00
C ALA A 677 5.23 -47.75 4.55
N GLY A 678 6.13 -47.55 5.53
CA GLY A 678 7.58 -47.60 5.34
C GLY A 678 8.18 -49.03 5.42
N PRO A 679 9.46 -49.19 5.79
CA PRO A 679 10.48 -49.48 4.78
C PRO A 679 11.23 -50.83 4.98
N VAL A 680 11.88 -51.34 3.92
CA VAL A 680 12.85 -52.44 4.04
C VAL A 680 14.10 -52.22 3.18
N ARG A 681 15.18 -51.70 3.79
CA ARG A 681 16.55 -51.90 3.28
C ARG A 681 17.09 -53.24 3.78
N ARG A 682 17.66 -54.08 2.90
CA ARG A 682 18.58 -55.17 3.28
C ARG A 682 19.89 -55.07 2.50
N ARG A 683 21.01 -54.82 3.21
CA ARG A 683 22.37 -55.04 2.70
C ARG A 683 22.67 -56.55 2.70
N ARG A 684 23.34 -57.07 1.65
CA ARG A 684 24.71 -57.64 1.73
C ARG A 684 25.23 -58.27 0.42
N ARG A 685 26.40 -57.74 0.01
CA ARG A 685 27.59 -58.40 -0.57
C ARG A 685 27.47 -59.29 -1.82
N ALA A 686 28.26 -58.91 -2.82
CA ALA A 686 29.15 -59.82 -3.55
C ALA A 686 30.58 -59.25 -3.48
N ALA A 687 31.60 -60.13 -3.48
CA ALA A 687 33.04 -59.87 -3.37
C ALA A 687 33.47 -59.02 -2.14
#